data_AF-L0G218-F1
#
_entry.id   AF-L0G218-F1
#
_cell.length_a   1.000
_cell.length_b   1.000
_cell.length_c   1.000
_cell.angle_alpha   90.00
_cell.angle_beta   90.00
_cell.angle_gamma   90.00
#
_symmetry.space_group_name_H-M   'P 1'
#
loop_
_entity.id
_entity.type
_entity.pdbx_description
1 polymer ?
#
loop_
_entity_poly.entity_id
_entity_poly.type
_entity_poly.pdbx_seq_one_letter_code
_entity_poly.pdbx_strand_id
1 'polypeptide(L)'
;MYLLKYLISGFLFLLPFLLNAQVAPVLSDFDKKGEASVESTTNGLLVSWPAGNNQLGKLTINTKSGQPLFESFQLEQAGEAVTIAKNIDPMFLLTVGERDLSKESGWNIFFDRTAYKPHETHLVQLEKSHVEVLSDGQRSVIKVSDLTAGNFSGWLEVTLYHGSPLVNIAAVMHTEEDAKAILYDAGLVAQDQVWNEIFWSDTEGYLQSKATNQDINESENLAVKYRTIIGESEQGSMAVFPAPHQFFYPLDNAYNLKYVWSGENYRNKIDGFGIGIRHDLMGDNRHVPWFNAPPKTDQRLNFFVYLSATKDGQVMEDVKKFTRNDQYKPLPGYRTMASHFHTEHMDDILTHKPVPDIPGHVKALRTMGVNIMHLGEYHLAGNPRDPGPRRLPELDLMFAECERLSTADFLMLPGEEPNCHFGGHWMNIFPNPVYWIMSRQDGEPFVEDHPEYGKVYRVGNKEEMLRLLEEEKGLAWTAHARTKGSTGYPDAYKDEAFFHSDRFNGAAWKSLPADLSNPNLGRRVLKLMDDMANWGERKYVIGEADLFKLEPDYEIYGNMNVNYLQLDKLPKFEDGWQPVLDAMESGKFFVTTGEVLLPTFSVNGKGSGEVLQLEKDGKASIKVNAQWTFPLQYAEIVSGDGEQVYRETIDLKDTQAFGTEAFTFELDLTGRSWVRLEIWDAAVNGAFTQPVWIE
;
A
#
# COMPACT_ATOMS: atom_id res chain seq x y z
N MET A 1 -32.22 -61.65 -69.69
CA MET A 1 -30.93 -61.26 -69.08
C MET A 1 -31.20 -60.09 -68.14
N TYR A 2 -31.02 -60.31 -66.83
CA TYR A 2 -30.49 -59.40 -65.79
C TYR A 2 -30.93 -57.91 -65.78
N LEU A 3 -31.26 -57.21 -64.69
CA LEU A 3 -31.42 -57.41 -63.23
C LEU A 3 -31.90 -56.01 -62.73
N LEU A 4 -33.07 -55.81 -62.13
CA LEU A 4 -33.36 -55.70 -60.69
C LEU A 4 -32.70 -54.54 -59.88
N LYS A 5 -33.55 -53.58 -59.46
CA LYS A 5 -33.71 -52.95 -58.11
C LYS A 5 -32.73 -51.91 -57.49
N TYR A 6 -33.39 -50.84 -57.00
CA TYR A 6 -33.15 -49.99 -55.81
C TYR A 6 -31.86 -49.17 -55.67
N LEU A 7 -32.00 -47.85 -55.50
CA LEU A 7 -31.67 -47.16 -54.24
C LEU A 7 -32.27 -45.74 -54.20
N ILE A 8 -33.31 -45.57 -53.36
CA ILE A 8 -33.69 -44.29 -52.74
C ILE A 8 -33.29 -44.45 -51.27
N SER A 9 -32.37 -43.62 -50.77
CA SER A 9 -32.36 -43.09 -49.39
C SER A 9 -31.01 -42.48 -49.02
N GLY A 10 -31.08 -41.31 -48.37
CA GLY A 10 -30.23 -41.05 -47.21
C GLY A 10 -28.99 -40.18 -47.43
N PHE A 11 -29.14 -38.94 -47.93
CA PHE A 11 -28.20 -37.89 -47.53
C PHE A 11 -28.66 -37.33 -46.18
N LEU A 12 -28.29 -38.03 -45.11
CA LEU A 12 -28.39 -37.52 -43.74
C LEU A 12 -27.32 -36.43 -43.61
N PHE A 13 -27.76 -35.18 -43.45
CA PHE A 13 -26.94 -34.10 -42.90
C PHE A 13 -26.53 -34.51 -41.47
N LEU A 14 -25.32 -35.05 -41.31
CA LEU A 14 -24.64 -35.08 -40.02
C LEU A 14 -24.11 -33.65 -39.76
N LEU A 15 -24.98 -32.77 -39.26
CA LEU A 15 -24.50 -31.65 -38.45
C LEU A 15 -23.88 -32.26 -37.20
N PRO A 16 -22.61 -31.97 -36.87
CA PRO A 16 -22.13 -32.23 -35.53
C PRO A 16 -22.91 -31.27 -34.61
N PHE A 17 -23.91 -31.79 -33.91
CA PHE A 17 -24.37 -31.16 -32.68
C PHE A 17 -23.18 -31.19 -31.73
N LEU A 18 -22.38 -30.13 -31.73
CA LEU A 18 -21.51 -29.80 -30.61
C LEU A 18 -22.45 -29.54 -29.43
N LEU A 19 -22.75 -30.60 -28.68
CA LEU A 19 -23.25 -30.49 -27.33
C LEU A 19 -22.16 -29.75 -26.56
N ASN A 20 -22.31 -28.43 -26.41
CA ASN A 20 -21.54 -27.67 -25.42
C ASN A 20 -21.98 -28.21 -24.06
N ALA A 21 -21.21 -29.17 -23.54
CA ALA A 21 -21.39 -29.65 -22.18
C ALA A 21 -21.24 -28.45 -21.23
N GLN A 22 -22.25 -28.24 -20.39
CA GLN A 22 -22.20 -27.22 -19.36
C GLN A 22 -21.05 -27.53 -18.41
N VAL A 23 -20.19 -26.54 -18.13
CA VAL A 23 -19.13 -26.67 -17.13
C VAL A 23 -19.80 -26.75 -15.76
N ALA A 24 -19.78 -27.93 -15.15
CA ALA A 24 -20.34 -28.11 -13.81
C ALA A 24 -19.41 -27.46 -12.78
N PRO A 25 -19.92 -26.63 -11.85
CA PRO A 25 -19.09 -25.99 -10.85
C PRO A 25 -18.56 -27.02 -9.84
N VAL A 26 -17.30 -26.87 -9.44
CA VAL A 26 -16.69 -27.62 -8.33
C VAL A 26 -17.01 -26.92 -7.01
N LEU A 27 -17.58 -27.68 -6.07
CA LEU A 27 -18.06 -27.17 -4.77
C LEU A 27 -17.56 -28.05 -3.59
N SER A 28 -16.42 -28.73 -3.75
CA SER A 28 -15.87 -29.62 -2.71
C SER A 28 -15.47 -28.85 -1.45
N ASP A 29 -14.92 -27.64 -1.64
CA ASP A 29 -14.39 -26.79 -0.57
C ASP A 29 -15.34 -25.63 -0.21
N PHE A 30 -16.59 -25.70 -0.68
CA PHE A 30 -17.65 -24.76 -0.32
C PHE A 30 -18.44 -25.26 0.89
N ASP A 31 -18.57 -24.43 1.93
CA ASP A 31 -19.41 -24.74 3.08
C ASP A 31 -20.89 -24.55 2.75
N LYS A 32 -21.56 -25.66 2.40
CA LYS A 32 -23.01 -25.70 2.11
C LYS A 32 -23.90 -25.39 3.32
N LYS A 33 -23.34 -25.32 4.53
CA LYS A 33 -24.05 -24.94 5.75
C LYS A 33 -23.75 -23.51 6.19
N GLY A 34 -22.85 -22.81 5.49
CA GLY A 34 -22.52 -21.42 5.74
C GLY A 34 -23.64 -20.46 5.35
N GLU A 35 -23.37 -19.16 5.49
CA GLU A 35 -24.35 -18.10 5.18
C GLU A 35 -24.50 -17.82 3.68
N ALA A 36 -23.52 -18.24 2.88
CA ALA A 36 -23.57 -18.13 1.43
C ALA A 36 -24.24 -19.36 0.80
N SER A 37 -24.85 -19.18 -0.37
CA SER A 37 -25.43 -20.27 -1.16
C SER A 37 -24.91 -20.27 -2.59
N VAL A 38 -24.86 -21.46 -3.19
CA VAL A 38 -24.51 -21.66 -4.61
C VAL A 38 -25.59 -22.50 -5.27
N GLU A 39 -26.17 -21.98 -6.34
CA GLU A 39 -27.21 -22.62 -7.14
C GLU A 39 -26.77 -22.74 -8.60
N SER A 40 -26.99 -23.89 -9.23
CA SER A 40 -26.74 -24.03 -10.67
C SER A 40 -27.83 -23.32 -11.47
N THR A 41 -27.41 -22.58 -12.50
CA THR A 41 -28.34 -21.96 -13.47
C THR A 41 -28.26 -22.72 -14.80
N THR A 42 -29.07 -22.32 -15.78
CA THR A 42 -29.03 -22.91 -17.13
C THR A 42 -27.66 -22.75 -17.80
N ASN A 43 -26.93 -21.67 -17.50
CA ASN A 43 -25.70 -21.29 -18.21
C ASN A 43 -24.48 -21.16 -17.28
N GLY A 44 -24.59 -21.48 -15.99
CA GLY A 44 -23.50 -21.35 -15.02
C GLY A 44 -24.00 -21.52 -13.58
N LEU A 45 -23.77 -20.52 -12.74
CA LEU A 45 -24.16 -20.56 -11.32
C LEU A 45 -24.60 -19.18 -10.78
N LEU A 46 -25.36 -19.21 -9.70
CA LEU A 46 -25.72 -18.07 -8.87
C LEU A 46 -25.07 -18.25 -7.50
N VAL A 47 -24.28 -17.28 -7.07
CA VAL A 47 -23.74 -17.21 -5.71
C VAL A 47 -24.46 -16.10 -4.94
N SER A 48 -25.03 -16.44 -3.79
CA SER A 48 -25.61 -15.46 -2.86
C SER A 48 -24.76 -15.36 -1.60
N TRP A 49 -24.54 -14.16 -1.07
CA TRP A 49 -23.79 -13.95 0.17
C TRP A 49 -24.42 -12.84 1.03
N PRO A 50 -24.26 -12.88 2.36
CA PRO A 50 -24.70 -11.79 3.23
C PRO A 50 -23.91 -10.52 2.91
N ALA A 51 -24.54 -9.53 2.29
CA ALA A 51 -23.89 -8.28 1.86
C ALA A 51 -23.94 -7.18 2.94
N GLY A 52 -24.25 -7.54 4.19
CA GLY A 52 -24.40 -6.57 5.29
C GLY A 52 -25.72 -5.81 5.25
N ASN A 53 -26.03 -5.05 6.31
CA ASN A 53 -27.25 -4.23 6.41
C ASN A 53 -28.57 -4.97 6.10
N ASN A 54 -28.65 -6.27 6.44
CA ASN A 54 -29.77 -7.17 6.09
C ASN A 54 -30.03 -7.29 4.58
N GLN A 55 -29.00 -7.08 3.75
CA GLN A 55 -29.02 -7.28 2.32
C GLN A 55 -28.35 -8.60 1.94
N LEU A 56 -28.84 -9.20 0.87
CA LEU A 56 -28.25 -10.37 0.23
C LEU A 56 -27.64 -9.93 -1.10
N GLY A 57 -26.33 -10.09 -1.25
CA GLY A 57 -25.66 -9.93 -2.54
C GLY A 57 -25.89 -11.16 -3.40
N LYS A 58 -26.07 -10.96 -4.70
CA LYS A 58 -26.26 -12.03 -5.69
C LYS A 58 -25.38 -11.79 -6.90
N LEU A 59 -24.54 -12.76 -7.24
CA LEU A 59 -23.68 -12.76 -8.41
C LEU A 59 -24.00 -13.96 -9.29
N THR A 60 -24.48 -13.69 -10.51
CA THR A 60 -24.73 -14.73 -11.51
C THR A 60 -23.54 -14.82 -12.46
N ILE A 61 -22.87 -15.97 -12.48
CA ILE A 61 -21.75 -16.30 -13.36
C ILE A 61 -22.27 -17.11 -14.55
N ASN A 62 -21.88 -16.70 -15.76
CA ASN A 62 -22.17 -17.40 -17.00
C ASN A 62 -20.90 -18.03 -17.58
N THR A 63 -20.92 -19.36 -17.70
CA THR A 63 -19.80 -20.18 -18.17
C THR A 63 -19.88 -20.49 -19.67
N LYS A 64 -20.88 -19.96 -20.38
CA LYS A 64 -21.00 -20.13 -21.82
C LYS A 64 -19.93 -19.32 -22.54
N SER A 65 -19.19 -19.98 -23.43
CA SER A 65 -18.17 -19.35 -24.27
C SER A 65 -18.76 -18.23 -25.13
N GLY A 66 -18.04 -17.12 -25.25
CA GLY A 66 -18.43 -15.94 -26.04
C GLY A 66 -19.61 -15.13 -25.47
N GLN A 67 -20.02 -15.38 -24.23
CA GLN A 67 -20.97 -14.53 -23.50
C GLN A 67 -20.26 -13.83 -22.35
N PRO A 68 -20.76 -12.70 -21.83
CA PRO A 68 -20.18 -12.05 -20.67
C PRO A 68 -20.11 -12.96 -19.44
N LEU A 69 -19.06 -12.86 -18.64
CA LEU A 69 -18.86 -13.65 -17.41
C LEU A 69 -19.88 -13.31 -16.35
N PHE A 70 -20.08 -12.02 -16.08
CA PHE A 70 -21.03 -11.57 -15.08
C PHE A 70 -22.37 -11.30 -15.76
N GLU A 71 -23.27 -12.29 -15.65
CA GLU A 71 -24.64 -12.15 -16.15
C GLU A 71 -25.39 -11.10 -15.35
N SER A 72 -25.21 -11.08 -14.02
CA SER A 72 -25.75 -10.02 -13.16
C SER A 72 -25.03 -9.86 -11.84
N PHE A 73 -24.98 -8.61 -11.37
CA PHE A 73 -24.76 -8.24 -9.97
C PHE A 73 -26.07 -7.68 -9.40
N GLN A 74 -26.54 -8.18 -8.27
CA GLN A 74 -27.77 -7.71 -7.63
C GLN A 74 -27.59 -7.56 -6.12
N LEU A 75 -28.36 -6.64 -5.54
CA LEU A 75 -28.57 -6.53 -4.10
C LEU A 75 -30.06 -6.76 -3.82
N GLU A 76 -30.35 -7.67 -2.90
CA GLU A 76 -31.71 -7.97 -2.47
C GLU A 76 -31.93 -7.53 -1.03
N GLN A 77 -33.03 -6.83 -0.79
CA GLN A 77 -33.45 -6.43 0.55
C GLN A 77 -34.95 -6.65 0.72
N ALA A 78 -35.35 -7.32 1.80
CA ALA A 78 -36.77 -7.65 2.07
C ALA A 78 -37.50 -8.36 0.90
N GLY A 79 -36.78 -9.14 0.09
CA GLY A 79 -37.31 -9.88 -1.05
C GLY A 79 -37.41 -9.07 -2.36
N GLU A 80 -37.01 -7.80 -2.36
CA GLU A 80 -36.89 -6.97 -3.56
C GLU A 80 -35.45 -6.94 -4.05
N ALA A 81 -35.20 -7.45 -5.26
CA ALA A 81 -33.87 -7.49 -5.88
C ALA A 81 -33.66 -6.29 -6.82
N VAL A 82 -32.63 -5.51 -6.54
CA VAL A 82 -32.14 -4.41 -7.38
C VAL A 82 -30.99 -4.93 -8.23
N THR A 83 -31.12 -4.81 -9.55
CA THR A 83 -30.03 -5.23 -10.44
C THR A 83 -29.06 -4.09 -10.70
N ILE A 84 -27.82 -4.23 -10.23
CA ILE A 84 -26.80 -3.19 -10.31
C ILE A 84 -26.16 -3.13 -11.69
N ALA A 85 -25.82 -4.28 -12.26
CA ALA A 85 -25.26 -4.39 -13.60
C ALA A 85 -25.59 -5.75 -14.21
N LYS A 86 -25.60 -5.83 -15.55
CA LYS A 86 -25.83 -7.06 -16.31
C LYS A 86 -24.87 -7.16 -17.47
N ASN A 87 -24.55 -8.39 -17.87
CA ASN A 87 -23.82 -8.71 -19.09
C ASN A 87 -22.48 -7.94 -19.20
N ILE A 88 -21.71 -7.91 -18.11
CA ILE A 88 -20.40 -7.25 -18.06
C ILE A 88 -19.28 -8.28 -17.92
N ASP A 89 -18.12 -7.95 -18.47
CA ASP A 89 -16.90 -8.74 -18.36
C ASP A 89 -15.86 -8.01 -17.51
N PRO A 90 -15.10 -8.74 -16.66
CA PRO A 90 -13.85 -8.20 -16.14
C PRO A 90 -12.86 -8.07 -17.29
N MET A 91 -12.13 -6.97 -17.32
CA MET A 91 -11.06 -6.73 -18.28
C MET A 91 -9.76 -6.43 -17.55
N PHE A 92 -8.66 -7.00 -18.05
CA PHE A 92 -7.32 -6.70 -17.61
C PHE A 92 -6.39 -6.53 -18.81
N LEU A 93 -5.55 -5.50 -18.78
CA LEU A 93 -4.39 -5.36 -19.64
C LEU A 93 -3.14 -5.55 -18.80
N LEU A 94 -2.29 -6.52 -19.17
CA LEU A 94 -1.00 -6.76 -18.52
C LEU A 94 0.12 -6.17 -19.38
N THR A 95 0.81 -5.16 -18.86
CA THR A 95 2.01 -4.62 -19.49
C THR A 95 3.23 -5.29 -18.89
N VAL A 96 4.04 -5.94 -19.73
CA VAL A 96 5.22 -6.71 -19.33
C VAL A 96 6.48 -6.01 -19.85
N GLY A 97 7.38 -5.69 -18.93
CA GLY A 97 8.72 -5.21 -19.20
C GLY A 97 9.78 -6.10 -18.55
N GLU A 98 11.02 -5.62 -18.50
CA GLU A 98 12.18 -6.41 -18.05
C GLU A 98 13.00 -5.68 -16.97
N ARG A 99 13.31 -6.41 -15.90
CA ARG A 99 14.21 -5.98 -14.82
C ARG A 99 15.68 -6.10 -15.20
N ASP A 100 16.54 -5.27 -14.61
CA ASP A 100 17.99 -5.48 -14.67
C ASP A 100 18.51 -6.08 -13.36
N LEU A 101 18.24 -7.36 -13.12
CA LEU A 101 18.61 -8.03 -11.86
C LEU A 101 20.13 -8.15 -11.64
N SER A 102 20.96 -7.74 -12.60
CA SER A 102 22.42 -7.68 -12.44
C SER A 102 22.88 -6.51 -11.55
N LYS A 103 22.01 -5.51 -11.35
CA LYS A 103 22.24 -4.34 -10.51
C LYS A 103 21.71 -4.55 -9.10
N GLU A 104 22.23 -3.73 -8.18
CA GLU A 104 21.82 -3.71 -6.77
C GLU A 104 21.78 -5.12 -6.15
N SER A 105 20.79 -5.41 -5.29
CA SER A 105 20.62 -6.70 -4.63
C SER A 105 19.51 -7.54 -5.27
N GLY A 106 19.54 -7.69 -6.61
CA GLY A 106 18.60 -8.52 -7.37
C GLY A 106 17.17 -7.99 -7.30
N TRP A 107 16.23 -8.76 -6.76
CA TRP A 107 14.81 -8.36 -6.68
C TRP A 107 14.54 -7.18 -5.74
N ASN A 108 15.53 -6.75 -4.93
CA ASN A 108 15.45 -5.50 -4.17
C ASN A 108 15.71 -4.24 -5.01
N ILE A 109 15.85 -4.37 -6.33
CA ILE A 109 16.25 -3.29 -7.22
C ILE A 109 15.24 -2.15 -7.32
N PHE A 110 15.73 -0.91 -7.29
CA PHE A 110 14.96 0.30 -7.58
C PHE A 110 15.42 1.01 -8.86
N PHE A 111 16.74 1.14 -9.10
CA PHE A 111 17.27 1.95 -10.21
C PHE A 111 17.59 1.15 -11.49
N ASP A 112 16.58 0.49 -12.08
CA ASP A 112 16.76 -0.27 -13.33
C ASP A 112 16.02 0.25 -14.56
N ARG A 113 15.31 1.38 -14.41
CA ARG A 113 14.67 2.12 -15.51
C ARG A 113 13.73 1.25 -16.34
N THR A 114 12.94 0.37 -15.71
CA THR A 114 12.00 -0.54 -16.40
C THR A 114 11.12 0.18 -17.41
N ALA A 115 10.57 1.34 -17.06
CA ALA A 115 9.69 2.12 -17.92
C ALA A 115 10.32 2.57 -19.25
N TYR A 116 11.66 2.65 -19.31
CA TYR A 116 12.40 3.11 -20.49
C TYR A 116 12.95 1.98 -21.34
N LYS A 117 12.71 0.72 -20.96
CA LYS A 117 13.04 -0.47 -21.73
C LYS A 117 11.86 -0.88 -22.63
N PRO A 118 12.10 -1.69 -23.68
CA PRO A 118 11.02 -2.29 -24.45
C PRO A 118 10.04 -3.04 -23.54
N HIS A 119 8.75 -2.88 -23.83
CA HIS A 119 7.66 -3.53 -23.10
C HIS A 119 6.49 -3.80 -24.04
N GLU A 120 5.65 -4.75 -23.68
CA GLU A 120 4.47 -5.14 -24.45
C GLU A 120 3.22 -5.15 -23.56
N THR A 121 2.09 -4.70 -24.09
CA THR A 121 0.79 -4.76 -23.40
C THR A 121 -0.09 -5.84 -24.02
N HIS A 122 -0.41 -6.85 -23.22
CA HIS A 122 -1.26 -7.99 -23.57
C HIS A 122 -2.66 -7.84 -22.97
N LEU A 123 -3.68 -8.19 -23.74
CA LEU A 123 -5.01 -8.46 -23.18
C LEU A 123 -4.96 -9.79 -22.43
N VAL A 124 -5.45 -9.79 -21.19
CA VAL A 124 -5.64 -11.03 -20.42
C VAL A 124 -6.89 -11.74 -20.95
N GLN A 125 -6.69 -12.87 -21.60
CA GLN A 125 -7.76 -13.67 -22.20
C GLN A 125 -8.30 -14.66 -21.18
N LEU A 126 -9.61 -14.68 -20.98
CA LEU A 126 -10.32 -15.63 -20.13
C LEU A 126 -11.01 -16.69 -20.97
N GLU A 127 -10.60 -17.94 -20.79
CA GLU A 127 -11.38 -19.11 -21.15
C GLU A 127 -12.16 -19.57 -19.92
N LYS A 128 -13.42 -19.99 -20.07
CA LYS A 128 -14.28 -20.39 -18.94
C LYS A 128 -14.34 -21.92 -18.84
N SER A 129 -13.17 -22.56 -18.88
CA SER A 129 -13.02 -24.01 -18.94
C SER A 129 -13.38 -24.68 -17.61
N HIS A 130 -13.17 -23.97 -16.50
CA HIS A 130 -13.39 -24.47 -15.15
C HIS A 130 -13.95 -23.39 -14.23
N VAL A 131 -14.88 -23.77 -13.35
CA VAL A 131 -15.37 -22.91 -12.27
C VAL A 131 -15.39 -23.67 -10.96
N GLU A 132 -14.82 -23.06 -9.92
CA GLU A 132 -14.80 -23.56 -8.55
C GLU A 132 -15.33 -22.48 -7.61
N VAL A 133 -16.07 -22.89 -6.59
CA VAL A 133 -16.46 -22.01 -5.48
C VAL A 133 -15.98 -22.65 -4.18
N LEU A 134 -15.35 -21.85 -3.32
CA LEU A 134 -14.85 -22.26 -2.02
C LEU A 134 -15.22 -21.24 -0.93
N SER A 135 -15.27 -21.71 0.31
CA SER A 135 -15.43 -20.88 1.50
C SER A 135 -14.08 -20.62 2.14
N ASP A 136 -13.76 -19.35 2.41
CA ASP A 136 -12.49 -18.94 3.05
C ASP A 136 -12.75 -17.94 4.17
N GLY A 137 -13.06 -18.46 5.37
CA GLY A 137 -13.56 -17.66 6.49
C GLY A 137 -14.90 -16.99 6.19
N GLN A 138 -15.02 -15.69 6.45
CA GLN A 138 -16.19 -14.85 6.12
C GLN A 138 -16.20 -14.42 4.64
N ARG A 139 -15.85 -15.32 3.72
CA ARG A 139 -15.71 -15.04 2.29
C ARG A 139 -16.13 -16.22 1.45
N SER A 140 -16.71 -15.90 0.29
CA SER A 140 -16.89 -16.86 -0.79
C SER A 140 -15.95 -16.48 -1.93
N VAL A 141 -15.10 -17.40 -2.36
CA VAL A 141 -14.16 -17.18 -3.47
C VAL A 141 -14.60 -18.03 -4.66
N ILE A 142 -14.79 -17.39 -5.80
CA ILE A 142 -15.11 -18.02 -7.07
C ILE A 142 -13.86 -17.98 -7.94
N LYS A 143 -13.38 -19.13 -8.38
CA LYS A 143 -12.27 -19.24 -9.32
C LYS A 143 -12.78 -19.61 -10.70
N VAL A 144 -12.34 -18.89 -11.73
CA VAL A 144 -12.65 -19.17 -13.13
C VAL A 144 -11.35 -19.29 -13.90
N SER A 145 -11.12 -20.46 -14.48
CA SER A 145 -9.90 -20.75 -15.26
C SER A 145 -10.27 -21.09 -16.69
N ASP A 146 -9.42 -20.83 -17.68
CA ASP A 146 -8.00 -20.39 -17.59
C ASP A 146 -7.78 -18.93 -18.06
N LEU A 147 -6.79 -18.23 -17.47
CA LEU A 147 -6.31 -16.92 -17.93
C LEU A 147 -4.97 -17.04 -18.67
N THR A 148 -4.78 -16.26 -19.74
CA THR A 148 -3.50 -16.15 -20.46
C THR A 148 -3.19 -14.72 -20.90
N ALA A 149 -1.91 -14.32 -20.85
CA ALA A 149 -1.42 -13.02 -21.35
C ALA A 149 0.08 -13.05 -21.63
N GLY A 150 0.48 -13.09 -22.91
CA GLY A 150 1.90 -13.23 -23.26
C GLY A 150 2.49 -14.53 -22.70
N ASN A 151 3.53 -14.43 -21.87
CA ASN A 151 4.17 -15.54 -21.16
C ASN A 151 3.62 -15.78 -19.74
N PHE A 152 2.46 -15.20 -19.42
CA PHE A 152 1.75 -15.41 -18.17
C PHE A 152 0.52 -16.28 -18.35
N SER A 153 0.24 -17.10 -17.33
CA SER A 153 -0.96 -17.92 -17.21
C SER A 153 -1.51 -17.85 -15.78
N GLY A 154 -2.77 -18.21 -15.60
CA GLY A 154 -3.35 -18.31 -14.27
C GLY A 154 -4.87 -18.42 -14.30
N TRP A 155 -5.53 -17.76 -13.35
CA TRP A 155 -6.98 -17.84 -13.18
C TRP A 155 -7.56 -16.53 -12.65
N LEU A 156 -8.86 -16.33 -12.87
CA LEU A 156 -9.61 -15.23 -12.30
C LEU A 156 -10.13 -15.64 -10.93
N GLU A 157 -10.00 -14.78 -9.93
CA GLU A 157 -10.65 -14.90 -8.63
C GLU A 157 -11.64 -13.77 -8.39
N VAL A 158 -12.84 -14.13 -7.93
CA VAL A 158 -13.86 -13.19 -7.46
C VAL A 158 -14.16 -13.50 -6.01
N THR A 159 -13.79 -12.59 -5.11
CA THR A 159 -13.97 -12.73 -3.66
C THR A 159 -15.16 -11.88 -3.22
N LEU A 160 -16.15 -12.53 -2.62
CA LEU A 160 -17.35 -11.92 -2.04
C LEU A 160 -17.16 -11.84 -0.52
N TYR A 161 -17.11 -10.64 0.04
CA TYR A 161 -16.88 -10.44 1.47
C TYR A 161 -18.20 -10.47 2.24
N HIS A 162 -18.33 -11.38 3.21
CA HIS A 162 -19.54 -11.49 4.03
C HIS A 162 -19.65 -10.28 4.96
N GLY A 163 -20.87 -9.80 5.17
CA GLY A 163 -21.17 -8.56 5.91
C GLY A 163 -20.97 -7.27 5.11
N SER A 164 -20.64 -7.33 3.82
CA SER A 164 -20.39 -6.16 2.98
C SER A 164 -20.79 -6.40 1.51
N PRO A 165 -21.27 -5.37 0.77
CA PRO A 165 -21.47 -5.48 -0.67
C PRO A 165 -20.16 -5.27 -1.45
N LEU A 166 -19.01 -5.34 -0.77
CA LEU A 166 -17.67 -5.30 -1.35
C LEU A 166 -17.35 -6.62 -2.06
N VAL A 167 -16.78 -6.51 -3.26
CA VAL A 167 -16.27 -7.61 -4.07
C VAL A 167 -14.84 -7.27 -4.50
N ASN A 168 -13.92 -8.24 -4.46
CA ASN A 168 -12.61 -8.11 -5.09
C ASN A 168 -12.55 -9.01 -6.32
N ILE A 169 -12.06 -8.47 -7.44
CA ILE A 169 -11.86 -9.20 -8.69
C ILE A 169 -10.37 -9.14 -9.01
N ALA A 170 -9.74 -10.30 -9.15
CA ALA A 170 -8.31 -10.42 -9.40
C ALA A 170 -8.01 -11.38 -10.55
N ALA A 171 -7.21 -10.92 -11.52
CA ALA A 171 -6.47 -11.82 -12.40
C ALA A 171 -5.21 -12.27 -11.66
N VAL A 172 -5.16 -13.52 -11.23
CA VAL A 172 -4.01 -14.11 -10.56
C VAL A 172 -3.12 -14.74 -11.63
N MET A 173 -1.98 -14.10 -11.90
CA MET A 173 -1.12 -14.42 -13.04
C MET A 173 0.28 -14.79 -12.56
N HIS A 174 0.88 -15.85 -13.11
CA HIS A 174 2.27 -16.21 -12.86
C HIS A 174 3.01 -16.44 -14.18
N THR A 175 4.34 -16.42 -14.12
CA THR A 175 5.22 -16.74 -15.24
C THR A 175 6.38 -17.62 -14.78
N GLU A 176 6.94 -18.38 -15.71
CA GLU A 176 8.18 -19.14 -15.51
C GLU A 176 9.43 -18.32 -15.86
N GLU A 177 9.26 -17.19 -16.56
CA GLU A 177 10.39 -16.36 -16.98
C GLU A 177 10.90 -15.47 -15.85
N ASP A 178 12.23 -15.37 -15.75
CA ASP A 178 12.91 -14.52 -14.77
C ASP A 178 12.98 -13.05 -15.23
N ALA A 179 13.32 -12.17 -14.28
CA ALA A 179 13.57 -10.75 -14.52
C ALA A 179 12.40 -10.00 -15.19
N LYS A 180 11.15 -10.35 -14.87
CA LYS A 180 9.97 -9.59 -15.35
C LYS A 180 9.58 -8.47 -14.41
N ALA A 181 9.11 -7.38 -15.04
CA ALA A 181 8.43 -6.29 -14.37
C ALA A 181 7.05 -6.09 -15.01
N ILE A 182 6.05 -5.74 -14.21
CA ILE A 182 4.67 -5.64 -14.69
C ILE A 182 3.98 -4.35 -14.24
N LEU A 183 3.01 -3.92 -15.04
CA LEU A 183 1.93 -3.00 -14.68
C LEU A 183 0.62 -3.58 -15.20
N TYR A 184 -0.50 -3.15 -14.64
CA TYR A 184 -1.81 -3.57 -15.14
C TYR A 184 -2.85 -2.46 -15.18
N ASP A 185 -3.73 -2.53 -16.16
CA ASP A 185 -5.00 -1.79 -16.17
C ASP A 185 -6.12 -2.80 -15.94
N ALA A 186 -7.18 -2.41 -15.23
CA ALA A 186 -8.29 -3.32 -14.93
C ALA A 186 -9.63 -2.60 -14.86
N GLY A 187 -10.73 -3.31 -15.11
CA GLY A 187 -12.05 -2.74 -14.97
C GLY A 187 -13.16 -3.66 -15.43
N LEU A 188 -14.31 -3.05 -15.73
CA LEU A 188 -15.52 -3.74 -16.18
C LEU A 188 -15.97 -3.14 -17.51
N VAL A 189 -16.24 -4.01 -18.48
CA VAL A 189 -16.66 -3.62 -19.84
C VAL A 189 -17.95 -4.31 -20.25
N ALA A 190 -18.72 -3.64 -21.09
CA ALA A 190 -19.97 -4.12 -21.64
C ALA A 190 -20.07 -3.80 -23.13
N GLN A 191 -20.65 -4.72 -23.90
CA GLN A 191 -20.98 -4.47 -25.32
C GLN A 191 -22.24 -3.62 -25.48
N ASP A 192 -23.19 -3.78 -24.56
CA ASP A 192 -24.41 -2.99 -24.48
C ASP A 192 -24.25 -1.82 -23.50
N GLN A 193 -25.10 -0.81 -23.64
CA GLN A 193 -25.15 0.31 -22.68
C GLN A 193 -25.61 -0.18 -21.31
N VAL A 194 -24.69 -0.25 -20.34
CA VAL A 194 -24.99 -0.62 -18.93
C VAL A 194 -25.08 0.61 -18.04
N TRP A 195 -24.17 1.57 -18.21
CA TRP A 195 -24.09 2.77 -17.39
C TRP A 195 -24.85 3.91 -18.05
N ASN A 196 -25.72 4.62 -17.33
CA ASN A 196 -26.41 5.84 -17.79
C ASN A 196 -25.59 7.10 -17.48
N GLU A 197 -24.82 7.05 -16.40
CA GLU A 197 -24.02 8.17 -15.91
C GLU A 197 -22.78 7.66 -15.19
N ILE A 198 -21.65 8.35 -15.39
CA ILE A 198 -20.39 8.09 -14.70
C ILE A 198 -20.16 9.19 -13.66
N PHE A 199 -19.72 8.81 -12.46
CA PHE A 199 -19.34 9.73 -11.40
C PHE A 199 -17.89 9.49 -10.95
N TRP A 200 -17.24 10.58 -10.52
CA TRP A 200 -15.93 10.52 -9.88
C TRP A 200 -15.77 11.71 -8.92
N SER A 201 -14.87 11.62 -7.95
CA SER A 201 -14.43 12.80 -7.20
C SER A 201 -13.27 13.43 -7.94
N ASP A 202 -13.33 14.72 -8.28
CA ASP A 202 -12.15 15.44 -8.75
C ASP A 202 -11.09 15.55 -7.63
N THR A 203 -9.93 16.10 -7.97
CA THR A 203 -8.79 16.25 -7.06
C THR A 203 -9.04 17.24 -5.92
N GLU A 204 -10.04 18.12 -6.03
CA GLU A 204 -10.47 19.01 -4.96
C GLU A 204 -11.46 18.35 -3.99
N GLY A 205 -11.98 17.17 -4.36
CA GLY A 205 -12.92 16.40 -3.54
C GLY A 205 -14.39 16.62 -3.90
N TYR A 206 -14.68 17.30 -5.02
CA TYR A 206 -16.06 17.51 -5.48
C TYR A 206 -16.49 16.35 -6.37
N LEU A 207 -17.73 15.90 -6.16
CA LEU A 207 -18.35 14.89 -7.00
C LEU A 207 -18.71 15.49 -8.36
N GLN A 208 -18.14 14.91 -9.40
CA GLN A 208 -18.39 15.22 -10.80
C GLN A 208 -19.23 14.11 -11.43
N SER A 209 -19.93 14.43 -12.51
CA SER A 209 -20.71 13.45 -13.26
C SER A 209 -20.71 13.71 -14.77
N LYS A 210 -20.93 12.64 -15.55
CA LYS A 210 -21.01 12.69 -17.01
C LYS A 210 -21.99 11.62 -17.50
N ALA A 211 -23.07 12.06 -18.15
CA ALA A 211 -24.00 11.16 -18.84
C ALA A 211 -23.28 10.40 -19.97
N THR A 212 -23.61 9.13 -20.14
CA THR A 212 -23.02 8.25 -21.16
C THR A 212 -23.75 8.34 -22.51
N ASN A 213 -24.83 9.12 -22.57
CA ASN A 213 -25.79 9.19 -23.68
C ASN A 213 -25.31 10.03 -24.89
N GLN A 214 -24.01 10.19 -25.08
CA GLN A 214 -23.41 10.96 -26.18
C GLN A 214 -22.29 10.13 -26.80
N ASP A 215 -21.95 10.40 -28.07
CA ASP A 215 -20.94 9.72 -28.90
C ASP A 215 -19.52 9.66 -28.23
N ILE A 216 -19.37 8.89 -27.14
CA ILE A 216 -18.10 8.65 -26.46
C ILE A 216 -17.40 7.52 -27.23
N ASN A 217 -16.73 7.90 -28.31
CA ASN A 217 -16.03 6.94 -29.17
C ASN A 217 -14.65 6.50 -28.62
N GLU A 218 -14.15 7.18 -27.58
CA GLU A 218 -12.83 6.94 -27.01
C GLU A 218 -12.85 7.02 -25.47
N SER A 219 -12.03 6.17 -24.84
CA SER A 219 -11.81 6.19 -23.39
C SER A 219 -11.01 7.42 -22.95
N GLU A 220 -11.40 8.02 -21.83
CA GLU A 220 -10.67 9.10 -21.17
C GLU A 220 -10.07 8.63 -19.84
N ASN A 221 -8.91 9.19 -19.49
CA ASN A 221 -8.30 9.01 -18.17
C ASN A 221 -8.60 10.23 -17.30
N LEU A 222 -9.04 10.01 -16.06
CA LEU A 222 -9.50 11.07 -15.16
C LEU A 222 -8.57 11.23 -13.96
N ALA A 223 -8.24 12.48 -13.64
CA ALA A 223 -7.60 12.83 -12.37
C ALA A 223 -8.66 12.81 -11.27
N VAL A 224 -8.46 11.99 -10.25
CA VAL A 224 -9.48 11.74 -9.23
C VAL A 224 -8.90 11.70 -7.83
N LYS A 225 -9.73 12.06 -6.84
CA LYS A 225 -9.49 11.74 -5.43
C LYS A 225 -10.17 10.41 -5.07
N TYR A 226 -9.67 9.72 -4.04
CA TYR A 226 -10.16 8.42 -3.57
C TYR A 226 -10.02 7.26 -4.59
N ARG A 227 -9.27 7.46 -5.68
CA ARG A 227 -9.00 6.46 -6.74
C ARG A 227 -10.25 5.73 -7.26
N THR A 228 -11.41 6.40 -7.30
CA THR A 228 -12.70 5.73 -7.51
C THR A 228 -13.43 6.30 -8.73
N ILE A 229 -13.99 5.40 -9.54
CA ILE A 229 -14.95 5.72 -10.59
C ILE A 229 -16.24 4.92 -10.38
N ILE A 230 -17.39 5.54 -10.65
CA ILE A 230 -18.70 4.95 -10.40
C ILE A 230 -19.49 4.93 -11.69
N GLY A 231 -20.08 3.78 -12.02
CA GLY A 231 -21.11 3.67 -13.05
C GLY A 231 -22.49 3.54 -12.41
N GLU A 232 -23.39 4.46 -12.71
CA GLU A 232 -24.82 4.34 -12.40
C GLU A 232 -25.53 3.61 -13.54
N SER A 233 -26.35 2.60 -13.21
CA SER A 233 -27.18 1.84 -14.14
C SER A 233 -28.67 2.21 -14.03
N GLU A 234 -29.56 1.41 -14.61
CA GLU A 234 -30.99 1.64 -14.52
C GLU A 234 -31.54 1.55 -13.08
N GLN A 235 -30.96 0.72 -12.20
CA GLN A 235 -31.53 0.44 -10.88
C GLN A 235 -30.58 0.70 -9.70
N GLY A 236 -29.28 0.85 -9.93
CA GLY A 236 -28.32 1.15 -8.86
C GLY A 236 -26.97 1.62 -9.39
N SER A 237 -25.96 1.64 -8.54
CA SER A 237 -24.61 2.13 -8.85
C SER A 237 -23.53 1.14 -8.45
N MET A 238 -22.43 1.16 -9.20
CA MET A 238 -21.26 0.32 -8.96
C MET A 238 -20.00 1.18 -8.92
N ALA A 239 -19.29 1.17 -7.80
CA ALA A 239 -18.01 1.84 -7.65
C ALA A 239 -16.85 0.88 -7.95
N VAL A 240 -15.82 1.34 -8.66
CA VAL A 240 -14.60 0.60 -9.01
C VAL A 240 -13.38 1.36 -8.49
N PHE A 241 -12.53 0.70 -7.70
CA PHE A 241 -11.37 1.32 -7.05
C PHE A 241 -10.27 0.28 -6.73
N PRO A 242 -8.99 0.69 -6.63
CA PRO A 242 -7.90 -0.21 -6.32
C PRO A 242 -7.68 -0.41 -4.81
N ALA A 243 -6.82 -1.36 -4.44
CA ALA A 243 -6.22 -1.39 -3.11
C ALA A 243 -5.52 -0.04 -2.81
N PRO A 244 -5.67 0.56 -1.61
CA PRO A 244 -5.21 1.92 -1.34
C PRO A 244 -3.70 2.12 -1.46
N HIS A 245 -2.91 1.11 -1.08
CA HIS A 245 -1.45 1.24 -1.03
C HIS A 245 -0.74 0.27 -1.97
N GLN A 246 -1.15 -1.01 -2.03
CA GLN A 246 -0.50 -2.02 -2.87
C GLN A 246 -0.55 -1.68 -4.37
N PHE A 247 -1.56 -0.93 -4.81
CA PHE A 247 -1.72 -0.51 -6.20
C PHE A 247 -0.66 0.49 -6.65
N PHE A 248 0.06 1.14 -5.74
CA PHE A 248 1.05 2.14 -6.13
C PHE A 248 2.44 1.52 -6.20
N TYR A 249 3.04 1.58 -7.38
CA TYR A 249 4.47 1.33 -7.51
C TYR A 249 5.25 2.58 -7.06
N PRO A 250 6.44 2.42 -6.46
CA PRO A 250 7.05 3.48 -5.69
C PRO A 250 7.65 4.57 -6.59
N LEU A 251 7.26 5.82 -6.35
CA LEU A 251 7.74 7.01 -7.06
C LEU A 251 8.39 8.00 -6.09
N ASP A 252 9.12 8.98 -6.64
CA ASP A 252 9.67 10.10 -5.86
C ASP A 252 8.65 11.25 -5.76
N ASN A 253 7.73 11.37 -6.73
CA ASN A 253 6.59 12.28 -6.67
C ASN A 253 5.26 11.53 -6.70
N ALA A 254 4.35 11.94 -5.82
CA ALA A 254 3.03 11.33 -5.66
C ALA A 254 1.96 11.96 -6.59
N TYR A 255 2.31 12.32 -7.82
CA TYR A 255 1.38 13.01 -8.73
C TYR A 255 0.05 12.27 -8.92
N ASN A 256 -1.01 13.01 -9.24
CA ASN A 256 -2.24 12.41 -9.75
C ASN A 256 -2.06 12.00 -11.21
N LEU A 257 -1.69 10.74 -11.44
CA LEU A 257 -1.40 10.20 -12.78
C LEU A 257 -2.65 9.72 -13.52
N LYS A 258 -3.83 10.21 -13.13
CA LYS A 258 -5.13 9.86 -13.70
C LYS A 258 -5.43 8.35 -13.61
N TYR A 259 -5.59 7.88 -12.38
CA TYR A 259 -5.63 6.46 -12.03
C TYR A 259 -6.90 5.71 -12.41
N VAL A 260 -7.92 6.40 -12.95
CA VAL A 260 -9.17 5.77 -13.42
C VAL A 260 -9.46 6.17 -14.86
N TRP A 261 -10.28 5.37 -15.52
CA TRP A 261 -10.69 5.58 -16.90
C TRP A 261 -12.16 5.23 -17.13
N SER A 262 -12.77 5.85 -18.14
CA SER A 262 -14.11 5.50 -18.65
C SER A 262 -14.23 5.76 -20.14
N GLY A 263 -15.04 4.98 -20.83
CA GLY A 263 -15.40 5.19 -22.23
C GLY A 263 -15.27 3.93 -23.08
N GLU A 264 -15.46 4.09 -24.39
CA GLU A 264 -15.36 3.00 -25.35
C GLU A 264 -13.91 2.73 -25.79
N ASN A 265 -13.68 1.52 -26.29
CA ASN A 265 -12.47 1.17 -27.02
C ASN A 265 -11.19 1.40 -26.20
N TYR A 266 -11.20 1.02 -24.91
CA TYR A 266 -10.10 1.34 -23.99
C TYR A 266 -8.75 0.92 -24.55
N ARG A 267 -7.83 1.89 -24.64
CA ARG A 267 -6.48 1.76 -25.25
C ARG A 267 -6.47 1.14 -26.66
N ASN A 268 -7.56 1.26 -27.43
CA ASN A 268 -7.76 0.62 -28.73
C ASN A 268 -7.57 -0.90 -28.71
N LYS A 269 -7.82 -1.53 -27.56
CA LYS A 269 -7.61 -2.97 -27.34
C LYS A 269 -8.85 -3.70 -26.81
N ILE A 270 -9.79 -2.96 -26.24
CA ILE A 270 -10.95 -3.52 -25.54
C ILE A 270 -12.22 -2.99 -26.17
N ASP A 271 -12.99 -3.87 -26.81
CA ASP A 271 -14.26 -3.51 -27.43
C ASP A 271 -15.34 -3.24 -26.36
N GLY A 272 -16.20 -2.25 -26.60
CA GLY A 272 -17.30 -1.87 -25.73
C GLY A 272 -16.99 -0.74 -24.76
N PHE A 273 -18.02 -0.29 -24.03
CA PHE A 273 -17.92 0.77 -23.04
C PHE A 273 -17.52 0.20 -21.68
N GLY A 274 -16.61 0.86 -20.97
CA GLY A 274 -16.20 0.42 -19.63
C GLY A 274 -15.84 1.53 -18.67
N ILE A 275 -15.58 1.10 -17.43
CA ILE A 275 -14.98 1.89 -16.36
C ILE A 275 -13.91 1.06 -15.66
N GLY A 276 -12.87 1.70 -15.13
CA GLY A 276 -11.83 0.96 -14.42
C GLY A 276 -10.71 1.80 -13.83
N ILE A 277 -9.69 1.08 -13.34
CA ILE A 277 -8.43 1.60 -12.82
C ILE A 277 -7.31 1.39 -13.84
N ARG A 278 -6.25 2.21 -13.76
CA ARG A 278 -5.10 2.11 -14.65
C ARG A 278 -3.80 2.54 -14.02
N HIS A 279 -2.71 2.02 -14.56
CA HIS A 279 -1.37 2.53 -14.29
C HIS A 279 -0.90 3.49 -15.37
N ASP A 280 -0.14 4.49 -14.95
CA ASP A 280 0.72 5.23 -15.87
C ASP A 280 2.04 4.51 -16.08
N LEU A 281 2.47 4.40 -17.34
CA LEU A 281 3.69 3.69 -17.70
C LEU A 281 4.95 4.47 -17.28
N MET A 282 4.84 5.80 -17.26
CA MET A 282 5.96 6.72 -17.09
C MET A 282 6.02 7.35 -15.71
N GLY A 283 5.02 7.14 -14.86
CA GLY A 283 5.06 7.59 -13.46
C GLY A 283 5.33 9.08 -13.34
N ASP A 284 6.31 9.41 -12.51
CA ASP A 284 6.82 10.78 -12.32
C ASP A 284 7.91 11.20 -13.33
N ASN A 285 8.21 10.35 -14.33
CA ASN A 285 9.28 10.52 -15.31
C ASN A 285 10.70 10.60 -14.68
N ARG A 286 10.89 10.08 -13.46
CA ARG A 286 12.20 9.94 -12.81
C ARG A 286 12.67 8.49 -12.82
N HIS A 287 12.46 7.74 -11.74
CA HIS A 287 13.05 6.42 -11.55
C HIS A 287 12.09 5.23 -11.77
N VAL A 288 10.78 5.49 -11.88
CA VAL A 288 9.69 4.61 -12.40
C VAL A 288 9.95 3.08 -12.36
N PRO A 289 10.12 2.49 -11.16
CA PRO A 289 10.28 1.06 -11.00
C PRO A 289 8.89 0.39 -10.97
N TRP A 290 8.58 -0.38 -12.00
CA TRP A 290 7.30 -1.12 -12.08
C TRP A 290 7.21 -2.21 -10.99
N PHE A 291 6.15 -3.02 -10.95
CA PHE A 291 6.09 -4.13 -9.98
C PHE A 291 7.08 -5.23 -10.37
N ASN A 292 7.67 -5.89 -9.38
CA ASN A 292 8.37 -7.16 -9.59
C ASN A 292 7.38 -8.25 -9.97
N ALA A 293 7.81 -9.16 -10.86
CA ALA A 293 7.11 -10.41 -11.12
C ALA A 293 8.12 -11.58 -11.10
N PRO A 294 8.54 -12.04 -9.91
CA PRO A 294 9.46 -13.18 -9.82
C PRO A 294 8.85 -14.47 -10.37
N PRO A 295 9.66 -15.39 -10.94
CA PRO A 295 9.17 -16.67 -11.45
C PRO A 295 8.34 -17.44 -10.42
N LYS A 296 7.26 -18.07 -10.87
CA LYS A 296 6.41 -18.97 -10.07
C LYS A 296 5.78 -18.31 -8.84
N THR A 297 5.58 -16.98 -8.91
CA THR A 297 4.84 -16.23 -7.91
C THR A 297 3.51 -15.77 -8.48
N ASP A 298 2.46 -15.82 -7.66
CA ASP A 298 1.11 -15.47 -8.06
C ASP A 298 0.89 -13.97 -7.94
N GLN A 299 1.03 -13.25 -9.06
CA GLN A 299 0.81 -11.82 -9.14
C GLN A 299 -0.69 -11.52 -9.15
N ARG A 300 -1.20 -10.87 -8.10
CA ARG A 300 -2.64 -10.60 -7.92
C ARG A 300 -3.03 -9.23 -8.49
N LEU A 301 -3.30 -9.18 -9.79
CA LEU A 301 -3.76 -7.97 -10.49
C LEU A 301 -5.22 -7.73 -10.12
N ASN A 302 -5.48 -6.89 -9.10
CA ASN A 302 -6.81 -6.81 -8.51
C ASN A 302 -7.41 -5.40 -8.49
N PHE A 303 -8.74 -5.37 -8.40
CA PHE A 303 -9.51 -4.18 -8.09
C PHE A 303 -10.73 -4.56 -7.24
N PHE A 304 -11.28 -3.58 -6.54
CA PHE A 304 -12.49 -3.71 -5.76
C PHE A 304 -13.67 -3.12 -6.50
N VAL A 305 -14.82 -3.73 -6.24
CA VAL A 305 -16.14 -3.26 -6.65
C VAL A 305 -16.99 -3.11 -5.40
N TYR A 306 -17.71 -1.99 -5.27
CA TYR A 306 -18.71 -1.81 -4.22
C TYR A 306 -20.08 -1.58 -4.85
N LEU A 307 -21.04 -2.42 -4.45
CA LEU A 307 -22.40 -2.40 -5.00
C LEU A 307 -23.30 -1.46 -4.16
N SER A 308 -24.11 -0.64 -4.82
CA SER A 308 -25.14 0.18 -4.19
C SER A 308 -26.48 0.07 -4.90
N ALA A 309 -27.55 -0.06 -4.13
CA ALA A 309 -28.92 0.01 -4.65
C ALA A 309 -29.41 1.45 -4.91
N THR A 310 -28.58 2.47 -4.61
CA THR A 310 -28.87 3.87 -4.96
C THR A 310 -28.44 4.18 -6.38
N LYS A 311 -29.17 5.08 -7.04
CA LYS A 311 -28.87 5.59 -8.38
C LYS A 311 -28.30 6.99 -8.29
N ASP A 312 -27.10 7.07 -7.77
CA ASP A 312 -26.35 8.30 -7.63
C ASP A 312 -24.86 8.01 -7.42
N GLY A 313 -24.05 9.08 -7.42
CA GLY A 313 -22.65 9.02 -7.00
C GLY A 313 -22.47 8.98 -5.48
N GLN A 314 -23.53 8.89 -4.67
CA GLN A 314 -23.45 8.90 -3.20
C GLN A 314 -22.72 7.67 -2.64
N VAL A 315 -22.66 6.57 -3.41
CA VAL A 315 -21.84 5.40 -3.14
C VAL A 315 -20.35 5.75 -2.89
N MET A 316 -19.87 6.88 -3.41
CA MET A 316 -18.54 7.42 -3.08
C MET A 316 -18.33 7.55 -1.56
N GLU A 317 -19.34 7.95 -0.79
CA GLU A 317 -19.21 8.08 0.67
C GLU A 317 -19.06 6.74 1.38
N ASP A 318 -19.57 5.65 0.82
CA ASP A 318 -19.31 4.31 1.34
C ASP A 318 -17.89 3.85 1.02
N VAL A 319 -17.40 4.13 -0.20
CA VAL A 319 -16.02 3.81 -0.59
C VAL A 319 -15.01 4.56 0.27
N LYS A 320 -15.25 5.86 0.52
CA LYS A 320 -14.39 6.69 1.39
C LYS A 320 -14.20 6.12 2.79
N LYS A 321 -15.14 5.34 3.32
CA LYS A 321 -14.98 4.71 4.66
C LYS A 321 -13.79 3.75 4.70
N PHE A 322 -13.46 3.10 3.57
CA PHE A 322 -12.38 2.12 3.51
C PHE A 322 -10.99 2.73 3.76
N THR A 323 -10.77 4.00 3.42
CA THR A 323 -9.54 4.75 3.73
C THR A 323 -9.74 5.82 4.79
N ARG A 324 -10.90 5.81 5.46
CA ARG A 324 -11.33 6.88 6.38
C ARG A 324 -11.23 8.27 5.75
N ASN A 325 -11.69 8.39 4.51
CA ASN A 325 -11.64 9.61 3.72
C ASN A 325 -10.20 10.07 3.39
N ASP A 326 -9.29 9.11 3.20
CA ASP A 326 -7.85 9.33 3.09
C ASP A 326 -7.29 10.10 4.29
N GLN A 327 -7.72 9.73 5.51
CA GLN A 327 -7.30 10.35 6.76
C GLN A 327 -6.83 9.34 7.80
N TYR A 328 -5.76 9.69 8.50
CA TYR A 328 -5.31 9.01 9.70
C TYR A 328 -6.20 9.37 10.88
N LYS A 329 -6.85 8.35 11.44
CA LYS A 329 -7.79 8.52 12.56
C LYS A 329 -7.03 8.93 13.83
N PRO A 330 -7.41 10.04 14.49
CA PRO A 330 -6.85 10.38 15.80
C PRO A 330 -7.10 9.27 16.84
N LEU A 331 -6.06 8.91 17.59
CA LEU A 331 -6.14 7.96 18.70
C LEU A 331 -5.77 8.64 20.03
N PRO A 332 -6.52 8.39 21.12
CA PRO A 332 -6.16 8.91 22.44
C PRO A 332 -4.74 8.49 22.84
N GLY A 333 -3.94 9.44 23.32
CA GLY A 333 -2.55 9.20 23.71
C GLY A 333 -1.55 9.09 22.56
N TYR A 334 -1.99 9.31 21.30
CA TYR A 334 -1.11 9.24 20.14
C TYR A 334 -1.05 10.54 19.33
N ARG A 335 0.07 10.76 18.64
CA ARG A 335 0.21 11.72 17.54
C ARG A 335 0.80 11.04 16.31
N THR A 336 0.29 11.41 15.15
CA THR A 336 0.74 10.86 13.87
C THR A 336 1.98 11.60 13.39
N MET A 337 3.00 10.86 12.98
CA MET A 337 4.24 11.39 12.40
C MET A 337 4.50 10.76 11.03
N ALA A 338 4.71 11.61 10.02
CA ALA A 338 5.23 11.23 8.72
C ALA A 338 6.64 11.81 8.55
N SER A 339 7.56 11.00 8.02
CA SER A 339 8.97 11.33 7.95
C SER A 339 9.53 11.15 6.54
N HIS A 340 10.65 11.82 6.29
CA HIS A 340 11.47 11.73 5.08
C HIS A 340 10.81 12.45 3.90
N PHE A 341 10.91 13.78 3.93
CA PHE A 341 10.42 14.65 2.87
C PHE A 341 11.53 15.59 2.40
N HIS A 342 11.71 15.66 1.09
CA HIS A 342 12.56 16.66 0.43
C HIS A 342 11.64 17.67 -0.23
N THR A 343 10.93 18.45 0.59
CA THR A 343 9.99 19.43 0.05
C THR A 343 10.77 20.42 -0.79
N GLU A 344 10.65 20.34 -2.12
CA GLU A 344 11.30 21.29 -3.04
C GLU A 344 10.96 22.77 -2.70
N HIS A 345 9.98 23.00 -1.82
CA HIS A 345 9.74 24.23 -1.08
C HIS A 345 11.00 24.86 -0.43
N MET A 346 11.91 24.07 0.14
CA MET A 346 13.16 24.64 0.68
C MET A 346 14.04 25.21 -0.43
N ASP A 347 14.08 24.58 -1.62
CA ASP A 347 14.75 25.16 -2.79
C ASP A 347 14.07 26.47 -3.24
N ASP A 348 12.75 26.55 -3.18
CA ASP A 348 12.01 27.79 -3.47
C ASP A 348 12.39 28.94 -2.51
N ILE A 349 12.58 28.64 -1.22
CA ILE A 349 13.06 29.61 -0.22
C ILE A 349 14.50 30.04 -0.52
N LEU A 350 15.40 29.08 -0.74
CA LEU A 350 16.81 29.33 -1.02
C LEU A 350 17.02 30.13 -2.32
N THR A 351 16.11 29.98 -3.28
CA THR A 351 16.12 30.69 -4.57
C THR A 351 15.26 31.96 -4.57
N HIS A 352 14.76 32.39 -3.40
CA HIS A 352 13.95 33.61 -3.20
C HIS A 352 12.70 33.68 -4.08
N LYS A 353 12.06 32.54 -4.37
CA LYS A 353 10.75 32.53 -5.03
C LYS A 353 9.66 32.97 -4.04
N PRO A 354 8.56 33.57 -4.51
CA PRO A 354 7.41 33.86 -3.65
C PRO A 354 6.87 32.58 -3.02
N VAL A 355 6.82 32.53 -1.68
CA VAL A 355 6.25 31.41 -0.93
C VAL A 355 4.87 31.75 -0.38
N PRO A 356 3.91 30.79 -0.38
CA PRO A 356 2.58 31.02 0.17
C PRO A 356 2.59 31.03 1.72
N ASP A 357 1.58 31.67 2.32
CA ASP A 357 1.38 31.66 3.79
C ASP A 357 1.33 30.24 4.35
N ILE A 358 0.62 29.33 3.68
CA ILE A 358 0.60 27.91 3.98
C ILE A 358 0.91 27.14 2.68
N PRO A 359 2.07 26.47 2.58
CA PRO A 359 2.43 25.63 1.44
C PRO A 359 1.49 24.45 1.21
N GLY A 360 1.48 23.93 -0.02
CA GLY A 360 0.67 22.79 -0.42
C GLY A 360 0.89 21.54 0.42
N HIS A 361 2.16 21.22 0.70
CA HIS A 361 2.54 20.06 1.50
C HIS A 361 1.96 20.12 2.93
N VAL A 362 1.95 21.29 3.57
CA VAL A 362 1.34 21.48 4.89
C VAL A 362 -0.17 21.28 4.82
N LYS A 363 -0.84 21.87 3.81
CA LYS A 363 -2.30 21.70 3.62
C LYS A 363 -2.68 20.23 3.41
N ALA A 364 -1.93 19.54 2.56
CA ALA A 364 -2.15 18.13 2.25
C ALA A 364 -1.99 17.25 3.50
N LEU A 365 -0.85 17.33 4.20
CA LEU A 365 -0.56 16.52 5.37
C LEU A 365 -1.53 16.78 6.53
N ARG A 366 -1.89 18.04 6.79
CA ARG A 366 -2.89 18.38 7.81
C ARG A 366 -4.27 17.81 7.47
N THR A 367 -4.67 17.86 6.19
CA THR A 367 -5.97 17.31 5.74
C THR A 367 -6.03 15.79 5.92
N MET A 368 -4.91 15.09 5.80
CA MET A 368 -4.80 13.65 6.06
C MET A 368 -4.68 13.31 7.56
N GLY A 369 -4.68 14.29 8.46
CA GLY A 369 -4.56 14.04 9.90
C GLY A 369 -3.15 13.73 10.39
N VAL A 370 -2.11 14.18 9.68
CA VAL A 370 -0.72 14.14 10.15
C VAL A 370 -0.48 15.27 11.15
N ASN A 371 0.07 14.95 12.33
CA ASN A 371 0.40 15.94 13.36
C ASN A 371 1.86 16.39 13.28
N ILE A 372 2.78 15.52 12.86
CA ILE A 372 4.21 15.80 12.80
C ILE A 372 4.72 15.48 11.40
N MET A 373 5.32 16.46 10.74
CA MET A 373 6.09 16.29 9.51
C MET A 373 7.57 16.38 9.84
N HIS A 374 8.37 15.42 9.38
CA HIS A 374 9.82 15.44 9.54
C HIS A 374 10.53 15.46 8.18
N LEU A 375 11.40 16.46 8.02
CA LEU A 375 12.14 16.73 6.80
C LEU A 375 13.38 15.84 6.63
N GLY A 376 13.86 15.72 5.40
CA GLY A 376 15.12 15.07 5.02
C GLY A 376 15.94 15.95 4.09
N GLU A 377 15.97 17.26 4.33
CA GLU A 377 16.49 18.23 3.36
C GLU A 377 18.00 18.12 3.12
N TYR A 378 18.47 18.91 2.15
CA TYR A 378 19.88 19.01 1.74
C TYR A 378 20.51 17.74 1.15
N HIS A 379 19.68 16.74 0.82
CA HIS A 379 20.08 15.61 -0.02
C HIS A 379 20.32 16.03 -1.48
N LEU A 380 19.46 16.92 -2.01
CA LEU A 380 19.53 17.44 -3.37
C LEU A 380 20.06 18.88 -3.42
N ALA A 381 19.25 19.85 -2.97
CA ALA A 381 19.55 21.27 -3.03
C ALA A 381 20.16 21.75 -1.70
N GLY A 382 21.19 22.60 -1.77
CA GLY A 382 21.88 23.21 -0.62
C GLY A 382 23.37 22.90 -0.55
N ASN A 383 24.01 23.29 0.55
CA ASN A 383 25.47 23.29 0.67
C ASN A 383 25.96 22.66 1.99
N PRO A 384 25.63 21.38 2.28
CA PRO A 384 25.90 20.74 3.57
C PRO A 384 27.37 20.71 4.00
N ARG A 385 28.30 20.72 3.04
CA ARG A 385 29.75 20.67 3.27
C ARG A 385 30.45 22.03 3.21
N ASP A 386 29.72 23.10 2.91
CA ASP A 386 30.28 24.45 2.84
C ASP A 386 30.66 24.92 4.26
N PRO A 387 31.93 25.29 4.53
CA PRO A 387 32.36 25.72 5.86
C PRO A 387 31.86 27.14 6.22
N GLY A 388 30.99 27.71 5.40
CA GLY A 388 30.64 29.12 5.37
C GLY A 388 31.02 29.75 4.02
N PRO A 389 30.26 30.75 3.53
CA PRO A 389 29.20 31.46 4.23
C PRO A 389 27.78 30.90 4.02
N ARG A 390 27.59 29.79 3.29
CA ARG A 390 26.25 29.38 2.81
C ARG A 390 25.52 28.47 3.79
N ARG A 391 26.21 27.49 4.37
CA ARG A 391 25.58 26.43 5.18
C ARG A 391 24.78 26.93 6.38
N LEU A 392 25.34 27.83 7.17
CA LEU A 392 24.68 28.28 8.41
C LEU A 392 23.40 29.10 8.13
N PRO A 393 23.39 30.06 7.18
CA PRO A 393 22.16 30.68 6.72
C PRO A 393 21.11 29.70 6.16
N GLU A 394 21.53 28.63 5.47
CA GLU A 394 20.58 27.63 4.97
C GLU A 394 19.85 26.92 6.12
N LEU A 395 20.59 26.46 7.13
CA LEU A 395 19.99 25.84 8.33
C LEU A 395 19.07 26.81 9.06
N ASP A 396 19.50 28.06 9.23
CA ASP A 396 18.70 29.12 9.86
C ASP A 396 17.35 29.31 9.16
N LEU A 397 17.35 29.35 7.82
CA LEU A 397 16.14 29.43 7.01
C LEU A 397 15.23 28.21 7.18
N MET A 398 15.78 27.00 7.21
CA MET A 398 14.98 25.79 7.46
C MET A 398 14.34 25.82 8.85
N PHE A 399 15.08 26.23 9.89
CA PHE A 399 14.56 26.32 11.24
C PHE A 399 13.45 27.37 11.34
N ALA A 400 13.66 28.55 10.77
CA ALA A 400 12.67 29.62 10.73
C ALA A 400 11.39 29.19 9.98
N GLU A 401 11.53 28.45 8.87
CA GLU A 401 10.38 27.96 8.12
C GLU A 401 9.61 26.87 8.88
N CYS A 402 10.32 25.94 9.52
CA CYS A 402 9.70 24.93 10.38
C CYS A 402 8.95 25.56 11.55
N GLU A 403 9.53 26.59 12.18
CA GLU A 403 8.87 27.36 13.23
C GLU A 403 7.61 28.06 12.71
N ARG A 404 7.73 28.77 11.59
CA ARG A 404 6.64 29.54 10.97
C ARG A 404 5.43 28.67 10.63
N LEU A 405 5.67 27.44 10.19
CA LEU A 405 4.63 26.50 9.77
C LEU A 405 4.10 25.61 10.90
N SER A 406 4.75 25.62 12.06
CA SER A 406 4.30 24.89 13.24
C SER A 406 3.17 25.62 13.97
N THR A 407 2.18 24.86 14.42
CA THR A 407 0.99 25.32 15.14
C THR A 407 0.73 24.44 16.37
N ALA A 408 -0.35 24.70 17.11
CA ALA A 408 -0.71 23.87 18.27
C ALA A 408 -1.13 22.43 17.90
N ASP A 409 -1.47 22.19 16.64
CA ASP A 409 -2.01 20.94 16.11
C ASP A 409 -1.17 20.32 14.99
N PHE A 410 -0.12 21.00 14.54
CA PHE A 410 0.81 20.55 13.50
C PHE A 410 2.24 21.00 13.82
N LEU A 411 3.22 20.11 13.67
CA LEU A 411 4.63 20.38 13.96
C LEU A 411 5.46 19.98 12.74
N MET A 412 6.20 20.94 12.18
CA MET A 412 7.16 20.69 11.12
C MET A 412 8.54 20.66 11.75
N LEU A 413 9.25 19.55 11.56
CA LEU A 413 10.52 19.28 12.22
C LEU A 413 11.68 19.25 11.21
N PRO A 414 12.77 19.98 11.49
CA PRO A 414 13.95 19.95 10.66
C PRO A 414 14.64 18.60 10.75
N GLY A 415 15.22 18.18 9.63
CA GLY A 415 15.98 16.95 9.48
C GLY A 415 16.64 16.94 8.12
N GLU A 416 17.67 16.10 7.98
CA GLU A 416 18.46 15.97 6.75
C GLU A 416 18.55 14.50 6.36
N GLU A 417 18.80 14.22 5.08
CA GLU A 417 19.20 12.88 4.58
C GLU A 417 20.66 12.90 4.10
N PRO A 418 21.67 12.80 4.99
CA PRO A 418 23.05 12.79 4.57
C PRO A 418 23.45 11.51 3.81
N ASN A 419 24.41 11.66 2.90
CA ASN A 419 25.07 10.57 2.18
C ASN A 419 26.58 10.48 2.50
N CYS A 420 26.95 10.91 3.71
CA CYS A 420 28.33 10.93 4.20
C CYS A 420 28.43 10.50 5.67
N HIS A 421 29.66 10.42 6.20
CA HIS A 421 30.04 9.93 7.54
C HIS A 421 29.73 8.46 7.81
N PHE A 422 28.45 8.08 7.81
CA PHE A 422 28.00 6.69 7.86
C PHE A 422 27.93 6.09 6.44
N GLY A 423 27.55 4.81 6.35
CA GLY A 423 27.30 4.14 5.07
C GLY A 423 25.88 4.36 4.55
N GLY A 424 25.72 4.35 3.23
CA GLY A 424 24.41 4.49 2.58
C GLY A 424 23.79 5.87 2.78
N HIS A 425 22.46 5.95 2.66
CA HIS A 425 21.71 7.14 3.07
C HIS A 425 21.14 6.91 4.48
N TRP A 426 21.13 7.96 5.27
CA TRP A 426 20.58 7.94 6.61
C TRP A 426 19.88 9.27 6.87
N MET A 427 18.96 9.25 7.83
CA MET A 427 18.22 10.42 8.27
C MET A 427 18.68 10.83 9.65
N ASN A 428 18.54 12.10 10.00
CA ASN A 428 18.76 12.58 11.36
C ASN A 428 17.68 13.54 11.84
N ILE A 429 17.48 13.52 13.16
CA ILE A 429 16.63 14.48 13.87
C ILE A 429 17.32 14.86 15.19
N PHE A 430 17.30 16.15 15.52
CA PHE A 430 17.75 16.68 16.82
C PHE A 430 16.55 17.13 17.63
N PRO A 431 16.59 17.23 18.97
CA PRO A 431 15.44 17.67 19.79
C PRO A 431 15.17 19.18 19.74
N ASN A 432 16.09 19.95 19.14
CA ASN A 432 16.04 21.40 18.95
C ASN A 432 16.80 21.75 17.65
N PRO A 433 16.73 23.01 17.16
CA PRO A 433 17.62 23.47 16.10
C PRO A 433 19.10 23.29 16.48
N VAL A 434 19.87 22.64 15.60
CA VAL A 434 21.31 22.37 15.80
C VAL A 434 22.08 22.80 14.55
N TYR A 435 23.00 23.76 14.70
CA TYR A 435 23.84 24.21 13.60
C TYR A 435 25.05 23.30 13.43
N TRP A 436 25.16 22.66 12.27
CA TRP A 436 26.26 21.76 11.98
C TRP A 436 26.66 21.74 10.50
N ILE A 437 27.94 21.47 10.27
CA ILE A 437 28.61 21.47 8.96
C ILE A 437 29.18 20.07 8.72
N MET A 438 28.87 19.48 7.56
CA MET A 438 29.31 18.13 7.16
C MET A 438 30.76 18.09 6.64
N SER A 439 31.62 18.93 7.21
CA SER A 439 33.04 19.02 6.88
C SER A 439 33.82 19.61 8.05
N ARG A 440 35.04 19.10 8.26
CA ARG A 440 35.99 19.62 9.24
C ARG A 440 37.41 19.47 8.69
N GLN A 441 38.16 20.57 8.64
CA GLN A 441 39.56 20.59 8.22
C GLN A 441 40.51 20.42 9.41
N ASP A 442 41.76 20.06 9.13
CA ASP A 442 42.80 19.94 10.15
C ASP A 442 42.99 21.27 10.90
N GLY A 443 42.93 21.21 12.23
CA GLY A 443 43.07 22.37 13.11
C GLY A 443 41.76 23.13 13.39
N GLU A 444 40.67 22.85 12.67
CA GLU A 444 39.35 23.39 13.02
C GLU A 444 38.80 22.70 14.27
N PRO A 445 38.13 23.42 15.19
CA PRO A 445 37.51 22.79 16.34
C PRO A 445 36.29 21.96 15.90
N PHE A 446 35.99 20.90 16.65
CA PHE A 446 34.75 20.12 16.46
C PHE A 446 33.51 20.98 16.75
N VAL A 447 33.63 21.90 17.70
CA VAL A 447 32.57 22.80 18.12
C VAL A 447 33.14 24.19 18.39
N GLU A 448 32.42 25.23 18.00
CA GLU A 448 32.72 26.61 18.35
C GLU A 448 31.47 27.39 18.73
N ASP A 449 31.65 28.46 19.51
CA ASP A 449 30.60 29.44 19.78
C ASP A 449 30.61 30.52 18.68
N HIS A 450 29.68 30.42 17.74
CA HIS A 450 29.47 31.41 16.69
C HIS A 450 28.68 32.62 17.22
N PRO A 451 29.08 33.86 16.93
CA PRO A 451 28.42 35.05 17.47
C PRO A 451 26.94 35.21 17.06
N GLU A 452 26.55 34.63 15.93
CA GLU A 452 25.17 34.71 15.39
C GLU A 452 24.34 33.45 15.64
N TYR A 453 24.95 32.26 15.57
CA TYR A 453 24.24 30.97 15.54
C TYR A 453 24.44 30.15 16.82
N GLY A 454 25.18 30.68 17.80
CA GLY A 454 25.52 29.93 19.01
C GLY A 454 26.43 28.75 18.71
N LYS A 455 26.12 27.57 19.27
CA LYS A 455 26.96 26.37 19.15
C LYS A 455 26.92 25.86 17.70
N VAL A 456 28.06 25.85 17.02
CA VAL A 456 28.23 25.33 15.66
C VAL A 456 29.18 24.15 15.65
N TYR A 457 28.72 23.03 15.10
CA TYR A 457 29.50 21.81 14.99
C TYR A 457 30.11 21.62 13.59
N ARG A 458 31.31 21.05 13.53
CA ARG A 458 31.97 20.59 12.30
C ARG A 458 32.25 19.11 12.42
N VAL A 459 31.69 18.33 11.50
CA VAL A 459 31.74 16.87 11.54
C VAL A 459 32.48 16.35 10.31
N GLY A 460 33.62 15.69 10.52
CA GLY A 460 34.49 15.16 9.46
C GLY A 460 34.42 13.65 9.28
N ASN A 461 33.92 12.89 10.26
CA ASN A 461 33.91 11.42 10.24
C ASN A 461 32.74 10.83 11.07
N LYS A 462 32.61 9.50 11.07
CA LYS A 462 31.54 8.77 11.77
C LYS A 462 31.62 8.91 13.30
N GLU A 463 32.83 8.95 13.86
CA GLU A 463 33.04 9.10 15.31
C GLU A 463 32.57 10.48 15.79
N GLU A 464 32.86 11.53 15.03
CA GLU A 464 32.40 12.88 15.30
C GLU A 464 30.90 13.03 15.08
N MET A 465 30.32 12.33 14.11
CA MET A 465 28.87 12.33 13.90
C MET A 465 28.15 11.68 15.07
N LEU A 466 28.65 10.54 15.55
CA LEU A 466 28.14 9.92 16.77
C LEU A 466 28.25 10.88 17.97
N ARG A 467 29.41 11.52 18.15
CA ARG A 467 29.61 12.51 19.23
C ARG A 467 28.61 13.66 19.15
N LEU A 468 28.30 14.17 17.95
CA LEU A 468 27.28 15.21 17.77
C LEU A 468 25.90 14.71 18.24
N LEU A 469 25.50 13.51 17.82
CA LEU A 469 24.23 12.92 18.25
C LEU A 469 24.18 12.73 19.77
N GLU A 470 25.29 12.35 20.40
CA GLU A 470 25.37 12.20 21.86
C GLU A 470 25.30 13.55 22.60
N GLU A 471 26.04 14.58 22.14
CA GLU A 471 26.05 15.90 22.77
C GLU A 471 24.69 16.62 22.65
N GLU A 472 24.00 16.45 21.52
CA GLU A 472 22.72 17.10 21.23
C GLU A 472 21.51 16.19 21.43
N LYS A 473 21.71 14.94 21.87
CA LYS A 473 20.65 13.92 22.02
C LYS A 473 19.84 13.69 20.73
N GLY A 474 20.50 13.78 19.59
CA GLY A 474 19.90 13.49 18.29
C GLY A 474 19.73 11.99 18.05
N LEU A 475 18.91 11.65 17.06
CA LEU A 475 18.77 10.29 16.55
C LEU A 475 19.13 10.24 15.06
N ALA A 476 19.67 9.10 14.63
CA ALA A 476 19.88 8.76 13.23
C ALA A 476 19.34 7.36 12.89
N TRP A 477 18.98 7.11 11.64
CA TRP A 477 18.58 5.77 11.16
C TRP A 477 18.85 5.61 9.66
N THR A 478 18.95 4.37 9.19
CA THR A 478 19.11 4.07 7.77
C THR A 478 17.84 4.41 6.98
N ALA A 479 17.95 5.27 5.97
CA ALA A 479 16.90 5.53 5.00
C ALA A 479 16.82 4.38 3.98
N HIS A 480 15.60 4.01 3.55
CA HIS A 480 15.33 2.99 2.50
C HIS A 480 16.29 1.78 2.53
N ALA A 481 16.57 1.23 3.72
CA ALA A 481 17.63 0.26 3.98
C ALA A 481 17.61 -0.99 3.09
N ARG A 482 18.76 -1.37 2.51
CA ARG A 482 18.93 -2.49 1.55
C ARG A 482 18.41 -2.27 0.12
N THR A 483 18.13 -1.03 -0.29
CA THR A 483 17.87 -0.65 -1.70
C THR A 483 18.39 0.77 -1.94
N LYS A 484 18.23 1.30 -3.16
CA LYS A 484 18.63 2.66 -3.52
C LYS A 484 20.08 2.94 -3.06
N GLY A 485 20.35 4.14 -2.54
CA GLY A 485 21.65 4.54 -1.98
C GLY A 485 22.06 3.77 -0.72
N SER A 486 21.14 3.04 -0.09
CA SER A 486 21.37 2.22 1.11
C SER A 486 21.51 0.73 0.81
N THR A 487 21.81 0.35 -0.43
CA THR A 487 22.11 -1.04 -0.80
C THR A 487 23.27 -1.59 0.05
N GLY A 488 23.07 -2.73 0.71
CA GLY A 488 24.06 -3.34 1.61
C GLY A 488 24.12 -2.77 3.03
N TYR A 489 23.30 -1.77 3.35
CA TYR A 489 23.22 -1.15 4.67
C TYR A 489 21.85 -1.41 5.33
N PRO A 490 21.79 -1.59 6.66
CA PRO A 490 22.86 -1.42 7.65
C PRO A 490 23.82 -2.60 7.82
N ASP A 491 23.63 -3.71 7.09
CA ASP A 491 24.38 -4.95 7.26
C ASP A 491 25.91 -4.76 7.28
N ALA A 492 26.45 -3.87 6.45
CA ALA A 492 27.88 -3.60 6.35
C ALA A 492 28.49 -2.80 7.52
N TYR A 493 27.67 -2.11 8.34
CA TYR A 493 28.14 -1.33 9.49
C TYR A 493 27.50 -1.73 10.82
N LYS A 494 26.81 -2.87 10.87
CA LYS A 494 26.13 -3.33 12.09
C LYS A 494 27.08 -3.54 13.28
N ASP A 495 28.37 -3.71 13.02
CA ASP A 495 29.41 -3.90 14.05
C ASP A 495 30.16 -2.58 14.38
N GLU A 496 29.73 -1.44 13.82
CA GLU A 496 30.33 -0.12 14.06
C GLU A 496 29.81 0.51 15.35
N ALA A 497 30.67 1.29 16.03
CA ALA A 497 30.35 1.90 17.32
C ALA A 497 29.08 2.76 17.28
N PHE A 498 28.84 3.50 16.19
CA PHE A 498 27.62 4.30 16.06
C PHE A 498 26.37 3.43 15.95
N PHE A 499 26.44 2.25 15.32
CA PHE A 499 25.29 1.36 15.23
C PHE A 499 24.94 0.80 16.61
N HIS A 500 25.91 0.49 17.46
CA HIS A 500 25.67 0.04 18.83
C HIS A 500 25.18 1.16 19.78
N SER A 501 25.28 2.43 19.38
CA SER A 501 24.77 3.54 20.18
C SER A 501 23.24 3.59 20.16
N ASP A 502 22.64 3.97 21.29
CA ASP A 502 21.22 4.30 21.39
C ASP A 502 20.83 5.54 20.55
N ARG A 503 21.81 6.32 20.08
CA ARG A 503 21.60 7.41 19.13
C ARG A 503 21.36 6.95 17.69
N PHE A 504 21.67 5.71 17.36
CA PHE A 504 21.30 5.13 16.06
C PHE A 504 20.04 4.29 16.24
N ASN A 505 18.89 4.80 15.82
CA ASN A 505 17.58 4.26 16.15
C ASN A 505 17.22 3.01 15.32
N GLY A 506 17.85 2.77 14.18
CA GLY A 506 17.59 1.58 13.34
C GLY A 506 17.43 1.92 11.86
N ALA A 507 16.26 1.66 11.30
CA ALA A 507 15.98 1.83 9.87
C ALA A 507 14.56 2.38 9.61
N ALA A 508 14.18 2.52 8.34
CA ALA A 508 12.87 3.02 7.96
C ALA A 508 12.14 2.12 6.92
N TRP A 509 10.82 2.04 7.09
CA TRP A 509 9.88 1.23 6.31
C TRP A 509 9.16 2.08 5.27
N LYS A 510 9.31 1.65 4.03
CA LYS A 510 8.57 2.10 2.85
C LYS A 510 8.25 0.86 2.02
N SER A 511 7.08 0.84 1.38
CA SER A 511 6.67 -0.26 0.50
C SER A 511 7.52 -0.30 -0.77
N LEU A 512 8.71 -0.88 -0.65
CA LEU A 512 9.74 -0.91 -1.69
C LEU A 512 10.64 -2.14 -1.49
N PRO A 513 10.94 -2.94 -2.54
CA PRO A 513 10.31 -2.96 -3.87
C PRO A 513 8.82 -3.34 -3.81
N ALA A 514 8.05 -2.96 -4.84
CA ALA A 514 6.66 -3.37 -4.98
C ALA A 514 6.54 -4.70 -5.74
N ASP A 515 5.65 -5.58 -5.26
CA ASP A 515 5.44 -6.93 -5.78
C ASP A 515 4.02 -7.38 -5.39
N LEU A 516 3.21 -7.74 -6.39
CA LEU A 516 1.79 -8.05 -6.20
C LEU A 516 1.54 -9.49 -5.72
N SER A 517 2.59 -10.29 -5.57
CA SER A 517 2.51 -11.63 -4.98
C SER A 517 2.69 -11.67 -3.47
N ASN A 518 3.23 -10.59 -2.88
CA ASN A 518 3.43 -10.55 -1.43
C ASN A 518 2.11 -10.24 -0.70
N PRO A 519 1.81 -10.97 0.39
CA PRO A 519 0.63 -10.73 1.22
C PRO A 519 0.84 -9.60 2.24
N ASN A 520 1.94 -8.84 2.12
CA ASN A 520 2.27 -7.68 2.95
C ASN A 520 3.14 -6.69 2.17
N LEU A 521 3.19 -5.45 2.67
CA LEU A 521 3.99 -4.37 2.11
C LEU A 521 5.34 -4.25 2.81
N GLY A 522 6.39 -3.85 2.07
CA GLY A 522 7.70 -3.52 2.65
C GLY A 522 8.41 -4.69 3.36
N ARG A 523 8.16 -5.95 2.93
CA ARG A 523 8.74 -7.19 3.49
C ARG A 523 10.26 -7.13 3.70
N ARG A 524 10.99 -6.44 2.83
CA ARG A 524 12.44 -6.20 2.92
C ARG A 524 12.83 -5.58 4.26
N VAL A 525 12.11 -4.55 4.70
CA VAL A 525 12.40 -3.82 5.93
C VAL A 525 11.83 -4.54 7.14
N LEU A 526 10.67 -5.20 7.03
CA LEU A 526 10.15 -6.04 8.11
C LEU A 526 11.13 -7.16 8.47
N LYS A 527 11.76 -7.78 7.46
CA LYS A 527 12.85 -8.73 7.69
C LYS A 527 14.08 -8.07 8.32
N LEU A 528 14.45 -6.86 7.90
CA LEU A 528 15.56 -6.13 8.51
C LEU A 528 15.29 -5.80 9.98
N MET A 529 14.05 -5.47 10.34
CA MET A 529 13.63 -5.26 11.72
C MET A 529 13.93 -6.50 12.59
N ASP A 530 13.60 -7.68 12.07
CA ASP A 530 13.87 -8.96 12.73
C ASP A 530 15.38 -9.25 12.82
N ASP A 531 16.11 -8.99 11.73
CA ASP A 531 17.57 -9.16 11.69
C ASP A 531 18.25 -8.25 12.73
N MET A 532 17.89 -6.96 12.79
CA MET A 532 18.45 -6.00 13.75
C MET A 532 18.14 -6.40 15.20
N ALA A 533 16.93 -6.88 15.48
CA ALA A 533 16.57 -7.36 16.81
C ALA A 533 17.40 -8.60 17.21
N ASN A 534 17.68 -9.50 16.26
CA ASN A 534 18.59 -10.64 16.48
C ASN A 534 20.06 -10.25 16.58
N TRP A 535 20.49 -9.13 16.00
CA TRP A 535 21.86 -8.61 16.22
C TRP A 535 22.09 -8.14 17.66
N GLY A 536 21.03 -8.08 18.49
CA GLY A 536 21.12 -7.85 19.94
C GLY A 536 20.97 -6.39 20.35
N GLU A 537 20.81 -5.48 19.37
CA GLU A 537 20.63 -4.05 19.62
C GLU A 537 19.14 -3.67 19.62
N ARG A 538 18.78 -2.73 20.50
CA ARG A 538 17.40 -2.24 20.60
C ARG A 538 17.10 -1.22 19.52
N LYS A 539 16.94 -1.71 18.28
CA LYS A 539 16.65 -0.91 17.09
C LYS A 539 15.18 -0.99 16.69
N TYR A 540 14.71 0.06 16.06
CA TYR A 540 13.33 0.28 15.68
C TYR A 540 13.22 0.64 14.20
N VAL A 541 12.01 0.48 13.67
CA VAL A 541 11.69 0.79 12.28
C VAL A 541 10.54 1.78 12.24
N ILE A 542 10.82 2.98 11.76
CA ILE A 542 9.81 4.02 11.53
C ILE A 542 9.21 3.90 10.13
N GLY A 543 7.95 4.28 9.94
CA GLY A 543 7.38 4.51 8.62
C GLY A 543 7.93 5.78 7.99
N GLU A 544 8.30 5.72 6.72
CA GLU A 544 8.75 6.86 5.93
C GLU A 544 8.04 6.94 4.58
N ALA A 545 8.06 8.13 3.98
CA ALA A 545 7.48 8.38 2.66
C ALA A 545 8.56 8.52 1.58
N ASP A 546 9.66 9.25 1.84
CA ASP A 546 10.72 9.56 0.85
C ASP A 546 10.09 10.15 -0.42
N LEU A 547 9.47 11.33 -0.25
CA LEU A 547 8.73 12.06 -1.28
C LEU A 547 9.25 13.50 -1.43
N PHE A 548 9.20 14.04 -2.66
CA PHE A 548 9.82 15.32 -3.03
C PHE A 548 8.80 16.45 -3.22
N LYS A 549 7.62 16.16 -3.78
CA LYS A 549 6.52 17.12 -3.93
C LYS A 549 5.21 16.59 -3.39
N LEU A 550 4.51 17.46 -2.68
CA LEU A 550 3.21 17.19 -2.08
C LEU A 550 2.32 18.41 -2.32
N GLU A 551 1.24 18.22 -3.07
CA GLU A 551 0.22 19.23 -3.28
C GLU A 551 -1.17 18.62 -3.01
N PRO A 552 -2.18 19.40 -2.60
CA PRO A 552 -3.50 18.87 -2.25
C PRO A 552 -4.20 18.10 -3.37
N ASP A 553 -3.84 18.34 -4.63
CA ASP A 553 -4.40 17.70 -5.82
C ASP A 553 -3.65 16.41 -6.24
N TYR A 554 -2.59 16.03 -5.52
CA TYR A 554 -1.78 14.84 -5.77
C TYR A 554 -2.38 13.59 -5.09
N GLU A 555 -1.93 12.40 -5.48
CA GLU A 555 -2.30 11.12 -4.85
C GLU A 555 -1.31 10.74 -3.75
N ILE A 556 -1.36 11.50 -2.67
CA ILE A 556 -0.38 11.37 -1.58
C ILE A 556 -0.69 10.17 -0.69
N TYR A 557 -1.97 9.94 -0.36
CA TYR A 557 -2.37 8.94 0.63
C TYR A 557 -1.88 7.54 0.26
N GLY A 558 -2.05 7.11 -0.99
CA GLY A 558 -1.60 5.79 -1.43
C GLY A 558 -0.09 5.55 -1.32
N ASN A 559 0.71 6.61 -1.34
CA ASN A 559 2.17 6.56 -1.22
C ASN A 559 2.68 6.75 0.22
N MET A 560 1.80 7.04 1.18
CA MET A 560 2.17 7.37 2.54
C MET A 560 2.07 6.19 3.51
N ASN A 561 2.95 6.25 4.52
CA ASN A 561 2.99 5.38 5.68
C ASN A 561 3.14 6.29 6.91
N VAL A 562 2.50 5.95 8.03
CA VAL A 562 2.49 6.84 9.21
C VAL A 562 2.90 6.12 10.49
N ASN A 563 3.53 6.86 11.39
CA ASN A 563 3.89 6.43 12.74
C ASN A 563 2.87 6.98 13.72
N TYR A 564 2.29 6.14 14.56
CA TYR A 564 1.49 6.57 15.71
C TYR A 564 2.40 6.57 16.94
N LEU A 565 2.96 7.73 17.27
CA LEU A 565 3.81 7.92 18.44
C LEU A 565 2.93 8.02 19.69
N GLN A 566 3.25 7.29 20.75
CA GLN A 566 2.61 7.46 22.06
C GLN A 566 3.07 8.80 22.65
N LEU A 567 2.27 9.83 22.37
CA LEU A 567 2.55 11.23 22.66
C LEU A 567 1.23 11.92 22.99
N ASP A 568 1.02 12.22 24.27
CA ASP A 568 -0.25 12.81 24.75
C ASP A 568 -0.52 14.19 24.17
N LYS A 569 0.55 14.99 24.02
CA LYS A 569 0.54 16.38 23.59
C LYS A 569 1.65 16.60 22.56
N LEU A 570 1.32 17.36 21.52
CA LEU A 570 2.31 17.89 20.60
C LEU A 570 3.18 18.95 21.32
N PRO A 571 4.51 18.85 21.33
CA PRO A 571 5.36 19.92 21.84
C PRO A 571 5.24 21.17 20.95
N LYS A 572 5.57 22.34 21.50
CA LYS A 572 5.73 23.54 20.69
C LYS A 572 7.13 23.60 20.12
N PHE A 573 7.28 24.14 18.93
CA PHE A 573 8.58 24.30 18.29
C PHE A 573 9.58 25.08 19.17
N GLU A 574 9.15 26.22 19.71
CA GLU A 574 9.92 27.12 20.58
C GLU A 574 10.43 26.48 21.90
N ASP A 575 9.75 25.43 22.37
CA ASP A 575 10.10 24.71 23.61
C ASP A 575 11.04 23.51 23.34
N GLY A 576 11.29 23.19 22.06
CA GLY A 576 11.93 21.96 21.63
C GLY A 576 10.97 20.77 21.56
N TRP A 577 11.39 19.71 20.88
CA TRP A 577 10.57 18.51 20.60
C TRP A 577 11.20 17.21 21.07
N GLN A 578 12.00 17.27 22.15
CA GLN A 578 12.52 16.08 22.84
C GLN A 578 11.46 14.97 23.08
N PRO A 579 10.20 15.26 23.46
CA PRO A 579 9.19 14.20 23.63
C PRO A 579 8.93 13.36 22.38
N VAL A 580 9.16 13.91 21.18
CA VAL A 580 9.07 13.16 19.91
C VAL A 580 10.21 12.15 19.83
N LEU A 581 11.45 12.60 20.08
CA LEU A 581 12.63 11.74 20.09
C LEU A 581 12.54 10.68 21.18
N ASP A 582 12.05 11.02 22.37
CA ASP A 582 11.86 10.07 23.47
C ASP A 582 10.93 8.91 23.07
N ALA A 583 9.84 9.21 22.35
CA ALA A 583 8.91 8.18 21.85
C ALA A 583 9.56 7.29 20.77
N MET A 584 10.36 7.89 19.87
CA MET A 584 11.08 7.17 18.82
C MET A 584 12.19 6.28 19.38
N GLU A 585 13.04 6.83 20.25
CA GLU A 585 14.17 6.16 20.90
C GLU A 585 13.71 5.00 21.80
N SER A 586 12.54 5.15 22.44
CA SER A 586 12.01 4.09 23.31
C SER A 586 11.09 3.11 22.60
N GLY A 587 10.95 3.19 21.26
CA GLY A 587 10.11 2.27 20.50
C GLY A 587 8.60 2.37 20.79
N LYS A 588 8.15 3.46 21.42
CA LYS A 588 6.76 3.65 21.87
C LYS A 588 5.84 4.13 20.75
N PHE A 589 5.74 3.33 19.71
CA PHE A 589 4.90 3.60 18.56
C PHE A 589 4.53 2.31 17.82
N PHE A 590 3.58 2.44 16.90
CA PHE A 590 3.33 1.46 15.85
C PHE A 590 3.30 2.17 14.49
N VAL A 591 3.56 1.42 13.42
CA VAL A 591 3.55 1.92 12.05
C VAL A 591 2.34 1.33 11.34
N THR A 592 1.70 2.10 10.47
CA THR A 592 0.54 1.65 9.69
C THR A 592 0.41 2.40 8.36
N THR A 593 -0.26 1.78 7.40
CA THR A 593 -0.76 2.46 6.19
C THR A 593 -1.99 3.32 6.47
N GLY A 594 -2.73 3.06 7.57
CA GLY A 594 -3.86 3.86 8.03
C GLY A 594 -5.13 3.06 8.29
N GLU A 595 -5.36 1.97 7.55
CA GLU A 595 -6.58 1.14 7.59
C GLU A 595 -6.66 0.30 8.86
N VAL A 596 -5.57 -0.39 9.18
CA VAL A 596 -5.41 -1.19 10.40
C VAL A 596 -4.76 -0.32 11.49
N LEU A 597 -5.39 -0.23 12.64
CA LEU A 597 -4.92 0.55 13.78
C LEU A 597 -4.76 -0.37 14.99
N LEU A 598 -3.71 -0.14 15.78
CA LEU A 598 -3.40 -0.89 17.01
C LEU A 598 -3.48 0.03 18.25
N PRO A 599 -4.67 0.54 18.65
CA PRO A 599 -4.80 1.43 19.81
C PRO A 599 -4.11 0.93 21.07
N THR A 600 -4.11 -0.38 21.31
CA THR A 600 -3.37 -0.99 22.42
C THR A 600 -2.73 -2.30 21.98
N PHE A 601 -1.50 -2.51 22.40
CA PHE A 601 -0.76 -3.76 22.25
C PHE A 601 0.04 -4.01 23.52
N SER A 602 0.09 -5.26 23.97
CA SER A 602 0.96 -5.66 25.08
C SER A 602 1.30 -7.14 25.06
N VAL A 603 2.44 -7.49 25.63
CA VAL A 603 2.88 -8.86 25.93
C VAL A 603 3.07 -8.96 27.44
N ASN A 604 2.22 -9.74 28.12
CA ASN A 604 2.17 -9.78 29.60
C ASN A 604 2.12 -8.38 30.25
N GLY A 605 1.42 -7.43 29.61
CA GLY A 605 1.27 -6.06 30.08
C GLY A 605 2.40 -5.10 29.71
N LYS A 606 3.39 -5.53 28.92
CA LYS A 606 4.46 -4.69 28.37
C LYS A 606 4.18 -4.29 26.93
N GLY A 607 4.23 -3.00 26.63
CA GLY A 607 4.01 -2.44 25.30
C GLY A 607 5.28 -2.41 24.44
N SER A 608 5.13 -1.93 23.21
CA SER A 608 6.22 -1.72 22.24
C SER A 608 7.42 -1.00 22.87
N GLY A 609 8.63 -1.54 22.64
CA GLY A 609 9.90 -1.00 23.14
C GLY A 609 10.19 -1.25 24.63
N GLU A 610 9.23 -1.77 25.40
CA GLU A 610 9.45 -2.13 26.79
C GLU A 610 10.16 -3.49 26.94
N VAL A 611 10.66 -3.74 28.16
CA VAL A 611 11.26 -5.01 28.56
C VAL A 611 10.27 -5.85 29.36
N LEU A 612 10.08 -7.09 28.92
CA LEU A 612 9.36 -8.16 29.61
C LEU A 612 10.37 -9.07 30.31
N GLN A 613 10.20 -9.26 31.62
CA GLN A 613 10.87 -10.33 32.36
C GLN A 613 10.01 -11.58 32.19
N LEU A 614 10.48 -12.59 31.46
CA LEU A 614 9.66 -13.77 31.16
C LEU A 614 9.55 -14.67 32.39
N GLU A 615 8.35 -15.16 32.65
CA GLU A 615 8.15 -16.13 33.73
C GLU A 615 8.82 -17.47 33.41
N LYS A 616 9.11 -18.27 34.45
CA LYS A 616 9.84 -19.54 34.31
C LYS A 616 9.13 -20.59 33.47
N ASP A 617 7.82 -20.46 33.26
CA ASP A 617 7.04 -21.36 32.43
C ASP A 617 7.05 -20.98 30.94
N GLY A 618 7.71 -19.87 30.59
CA GLY A 618 7.90 -19.39 29.23
C GLY A 618 6.67 -18.77 28.57
N LYS A 619 5.52 -18.76 29.26
CA LYS A 619 4.25 -18.39 28.64
C LYS A 619 4.04 -16.89 28.60
N ALA A 620 3.56 -16.42 27.46
CA ALA A 620 3.19 -15.03 27.27
C ALA A 620 1.82 -14.88 26.63
N SER A 621 1.03 -13.97 27.20
CA SER A 621 -0.25 -13.51 26.67
C SER A 621 -0.01 -12.24 25.87
N ILE A 622 -0.14 -12.33 24.54
CA ILE A 622 -0.12 -11.19 23.62
C ILE A 622 -1.55 -10.68 23.47
N LYS A 623 -1.78 -9.42 23.84
CA LYS A 623 -3.09 -8.78 23.76
C LYS A 623 -3.03 -7.59 22.82
N VAL A 624 -3.98 -7.50 21.90
CA VAL A 624 -4.10 -6.39 20.96
C VAL A 624 -5.56 -6.00 20.79
N ASN A 625 -5.84 -4.71 20.85
CA ASN A 625 -7.10 -4.17 20.35
C ASN A 625 -6.83 -3.63 18.96
N ALA A 626 -7.45 -4.22 17.94
CA ALA A 626 -7.29 -3.80 16.55
C ALA A 626 -8.57 -3.12 16.06
N GLN A 627 -8.41 -2.13 15.17
CA GLN A 627 -9.50 -1.54 14.41
C GLN A 627 -9.13 -1.56 12.93
N TRP A 628 -10.06 -1.89 12.05
CA TRP A 628 -9.77 -2.04 10.62
C TRP A 628 -10.93 -1.55 9.75
N THR A 629 -10.68 -1.36 8.46
CA THR A 629 -11.69 -0.94 7.48
C THR A 629 -12.00 -2.05 6.47
N PHE A 630 -10.98 -2.74 5.94
CA PHE A 630 -11.16 -3.96 5.17
C PHE A 630 -11.12 -5.20 6.08
N PRO A 631 -11.83 -6.29 5.74
CA PRO A 631 -11.71 -7.57 6.43
C PRO A 631 -10.24 -7.97 6.62
N LEU A 632 -9.87 -8.43 7.81
CA LEU A 632 -8.50 -8.86 8.09
C LEU A 632 -8.17 -10.15 7.34
N GLN A 633 -6.88 -10.36 7.05
CA GLN A 633 -6.35 -11.59 6.46
C GLN A 633 -5.66 -12.45 7.51
N TYR A 634 -4.68 -11.88 8.23
CA TYR A 634 -3.93 -12.59 9.25
C TYR A 634 -3.28 -11.63 10.25
N ALA A 635 -2.97 -12.15 11.42
CA ALA A 635 -1.94 -11.62 12.29
C ALA A 635 -0.68 -12.48 12.18
N GLU A 636 0.49 -11.88 12.34
CA GLU A 636 1.75 -12.60 12.48
C GLU A 636 2.45 -12.16 13.75
N ILE A 637 2.70 -13.12 14.65
CA ILE A 637 3.55 -12.90 15.82
C ILE A 637 4.95 -13.35 15.45
N VAL A 638 5.90 -12.43 15.52
CA VAL A 638 7.29 -12.66 15.14
C VAL A 638 8.15 -12.55 16.39
N SER A 639 9.02 -13.53 16.63
CA SER A 639 9.95 -13.53 17.77
C SER A 639 11.32 -14.06 17.35
N GLY A 640 12.35 -13.79 18.15
CA GLY A 640 13.69 -14.30 17.90
C GLY A 640 14.44 -14.63 19.18
N ASP A 641 15.52 -15.38 19.03
CA ASP A 641 16.41 -15.82 20.13
C ASP A 641 17.84 -15.25 20.00
N GLY A 642 18.07 -14.33 19.05
CA GLY A 642 19.39 -13.82 18.69
C GLY A 642 20.05 -14.54 17.51
N GLU A 643 19.54 -15.70 17.10
CA GLU A 643 20.07 -16.46 15.96
C GLU A 643 19.00 -16.75 14.91
N GLN A 644 17.83 -17.19 15.34
CA GLN A 644 16.70 -17.59 14.50
C GLN A 644 15.50 -16.65 14.69
N VAL A 645 14.68 -16.56 13.65
CA VAL A 645 13.40 -15.83 13.66
C VAL A 645 12.27 -16.84 13.53
N TYR A 646 11.27 -16.71 14.39
CA TYR A 646 10.10 -17.58 14.49
C TYR A 646 8.86 -16.77 14.15
N ARG A 647 7.94 -17.38 13.41
CA ARG A 647 6.70 -16.75 12.95
C ARG A 647 5.52 -17.66 13.26
N GLU A 648 4.54 -17.11 13.94
CA GLU A 648 3.23 -17.73 14.16
C GLU A 648 2.19 -16.94 13.37
N THR A 649 1.66 -17.52 12.29
CA THR A 649 0.61 -16.91 11.49
C THR A 649 -0.75 -17.34 12.01
N ILE A 650 -1.59 -16.37 12.36
CA ILE A 650 -2.94 -16.58 12.86
C ILE A 650 -3.92 -16.09 11.80
N ASP A 651 -4.80 -16.99 11.36
CA ASP A 651 -5.85 -16.66 10.39
C ASP A 651 -6.88 -15.71 11.02
N LEU A 652 -7.18 -14.59 10.33
CA LEU A 652 -8.18 -13.60 10.73
C LEU A 652 -9.26 -13.38 9.66
N LYS A 653 -9.40 -14.31 8.71
CA LYS A 653 -10.37 -14.20 7.60
C LYS A 653 -11.82 -14.35 8.06
N ASP A 654 -12.04 -14.74 9.31
CA ASP A 654 -13.36 -14.74 9.95
C ASP A 654 -13.86 -13.34 10.36
N THR A 655 -13.05 -12.30 10.14
CA THR A 655 -13.46 -10.91 10.41
C THR A 655 -14.21 -10.29 9.23
N GLN A 656 -15.16 -9.39 9.53
CA GLN A 656 -15.89 -8.59 8.54
C GLN A 656 -15.30 -7.18 8.41
N ALA A 657 -15.71 -6.41 7.40
CA ALA A 657 -15.25 -5.03 7.19
C ALA A 657 -15.64 -4.10 8.36
N PHE A 658 -14.90 -3.01 8.56
CA PHE A 658 -15.18 -1.96 9.56
C PHE A 658 -15.25 -2.45 11.02
N GLY A 659 -14.41 -3.41 11.40
CA GLY A 659 -14.44 -4.03 12.72
C GLY A 659 -13.56 -3.35 13.78
N THR A 660 -13.82 -3.73 15.03
CA THR A 660 -12.99 -3.44 16.20
C THR A 660 -13.08 -4.61 17.16
N GLU A 661 -11.94 -5.24 17.47
CA GLU A 661 -11.90 -6.46 18.28
C GLU A 661 -10.65 -6.51 19.16
N ALA A 662 -10.80 -7.20 20.30
CA ALA A 662 -9.73 -7.52 21.21
C ALA A 662 -9.27 -8.96 20.96
N PHE A 663 -8.06 -9.14 20.46
CA PHE A 663 -7.45 -10.45 20.29
C PHE A 663 -6.52 -10.77 21.47
N THR A 664 -6.49 -12.04 21.85
CA THR A 664 -5.53 -12.59 22.82
C THR A 664 -4.92 -13.85 22.25
N PHE A 665 -3.59 -13.88 22.19
CA PHE A 665 -2.82 -15.01 21.71
C PHE A 665 -1.89 -15.49 22.82
N GLU A 666 -1.80 -16.80 23.01
CA GLU A 666 -0.95 -17.41 24.03
C GLU A 666 0.20 -18.15 23.34
N LEU A 667 1.44 -17.72 23.59
CA LEU A 667 2.64 -18.31 23.01
C LEU A 667 3.64 -18.75 24.09
N ASP A 668 4.43 -19.76 23.75
CA ASP A 668 5.65 -20.11 24.48
C ASP A 668 6.83 -19.31 23.89
N LEU A 669 7.36 -18.39 24.70
CA LEU A 669 8.50 -17.55 24.36
C LEU A 669 9.79 -18.02 25.07
N THR A 670 9.85 -19.28 25.54
CA THR A 670 11.05 -19.85 26.15
C THR A 670 12.27 -19.66 25.24
N GLY A 671 13.30 -19.01 25.76
CA GLY A 671 14.56 -18.75 25.05
C GLY A 671 14.47 -17.64 24.00
N ARG A 672 13.36 -16.91 23.89
CA ARG A 672 13.24 -15.72 23.04
C ARG A 672 13.83 -14.49 23.73
N SER A 673 14.40 -13.59 22.95
CA SER A 673 14.96 -12.30 23.37
C SER A 673 14.11 -11.10 22.93
N TRP A 674 13.15 -11.32 22.02
CA TRP A 674 12.20 -10.30 21.59
C TRP A 674 10.96 -10.90 20.94
N VAL A 675 9.87 -10.13 20.89
CA VAL A 675 8.63 -10.46 20.19
C VAL A 675 7.94 -9.20 19.66
N ARG A 676 7.28 -9.28 18.49
CA ARG A 676 6.47 -8.21 17.89
C ARG A 676 5.27 -8.78 17.15
N LEU A 677 4.36 -7.90 16.74
CA LEU A 677 3.12 -8.24 16.06
C LEU A 677 2.98 -7.47 14.75
N GLU A 678 2.44 -8.12 13.73
CA GLU A 678 1.90 -7.52 12.51
C GLU A 678 0.44 -7.95 12.31
N ILE A 679 -0.39 -7.08 11.72
CA ILE A 679 -1.76 -7.41 11.27
C ILE A 679 -1.95 -6.86 9.86
N TRP A 680 -2.44 -7.69 8.95
CA TRP A 680 -2.65 -7.38 7.54
C TRP A 680 -4.09 -7.67 7.10
N ASP A 681 -4.64 -6.81 6.25
CA ASP A 681 -6.00 -6.92 5.72
C ASP A 681 -6.06 -7.46 4.29
N ALA A 682 -7.27 -7.66 3.79
CA ALA A 682 -7.53 -8.22 2.46
C ALA A 682 -7.12 -7.31 1.29
N ALA A 683 -6.83 -6.02 1.54
CA ALA A 683 -6.28 -5.08 0.56
C ALA A 683 -4.76 -4.87 0.76
N VAL A 684 -4.13 -5.73 1.58
CA VAL A 684 -2.68 -5.72 1.88
C VAL A 684 -2.25 -4.46 2.63
N ASN A 685 -3.20 -3.79 3.28
CA ASN A 685 -2.90 -2.74 4.23
C ASN A 685 -2.53 -3.37 5.57
N GLY A 686 -1.70 -2.71 6.36
CA GLY A 686 -1.23 -3.33 7.60
C GLY A 686 -0.67 -2.38 8.62
N ALA A 687 -0.52 -2.92 9.82
CA ALA A 687 0.12 -2.27 10.95
C ALA A 687 1.07 -3.23 11.65
N PHE A 688 2.18 -2.70 12.16
CA PHE A 688 3.14 -3.47 12.94
C PHE A 688 3.66 -2.71 14.16
N THR A 689 3.98 -3.46 15.21
CA THR A 689 4.52 -2.93 16.47
C THR A 689 6.05 -2.95 16.46
N GLN A 690 6.67 -2.09 17.29
CA GLN A 690 8.06 -2.29 17.66
C GLN A 690 8.23 -3.50 18.58
N PRO A 691 9.45 -4.08 18.71
CA PRO A 691 9.66 -5.25 19.55
C PRO A 691 9.42 -4.95 21.03
N VAL A 692 8.83 -5.90 21.74
CA VAL A 692 8.98 -6.05 23.20
C VAL A 692 10.21 -6.89 23.42
N TRP A 693 11.14 -6.40 24.23
CA TRP A 693 12.38 -7.09 24.55
C TRP A 693 12.16 -8.07 25.69
N ILE A 694 12.80 -9.23 25.66
CA ILE A 694 12.61 -10.30 26.64
C ILE A 694 13.93 -10.57 27.36
N GLU A 695 13.87 -10.56 28.69
CA GLU A 695 14.98 -10.83 29.61
C GLU A 695 14.67 -11.98 30.58
#